data_AF-A0A8R1EPE7-F1
#
_entry.id   AF-A0A8R1EPE7-F1
#
_cell.length_a   1.000
_cell.length_b   1.000
_cell.length_c   1.000
_cell.angle_alpha   90.00
_cell.angle_beta   90.00
_cell.angle_gamma   90.00
#
_symmetry.space_group_name_H-M   'P 1'
#
loop_
_entity.id
_entity.type
_entity.pdbx_description
1 polymer ?
#
loop_
_entity_poly.entity_id
_entity_poly.type
_entity_poly.pdbx_seq_one_letter_code
_entity_poly.pdbx_strand_id
1 'polypeptide(L)'
;MKKIDVSNTANYKNVKLVTSSLLVLIVGIVLLQDFTSLTPGISGLKTHDKRDVEFKNYEDAEVIMAVLARVMNAIALQRDLLNGTTTAKELIYETLGVQNSSLLDQINQTKVRNAINDIMLLDSSMSRPMGMINEITELLDDKLWSHSHFNLTEPPIINISTPFDAEGFHVYYHLIDDFNSTFTAIVEESKKQNFNDSKIYENVEELKNILSKINQIEDTKNPNKKIKELVKSLEGVDLLVSKFERYQLLIYRSFLNDLNERVGSLQPPVKIIESWLNSGDHKRIEEQLMIIDALTNTTAKIVDDEALIGFPKGSTDMKTLPKVLKNRWLRHLLNEGKSLKKLEDLLLPIVNFWRDIARAERVLTTTSSRGCSNVIRQSLKNLEKIDAFNSTSISSALANVTAVSKQLIADFKIPFFDEFKQLLNFSQSLKRLSFKLEAVANWKKYDIYIQLHRFKTKYEKSTTEDEKRNKLRNEFLTNRYKDLEVLQDIGEEDKLLIESFVSKPKEFNRTMTDALLGNIQDKMKLPQQIESDIKVVRNYVEFIKSLYMLTRKEQDAIKRLPDFLFVVKNIMDDGEMMSKSLKSQIEGTKGFQRLAKLSSARDTTLQLLFIHQSLILYQRPDLHQIVQNFLRNFMALSEKIASLPHLERKFIGSQLPDFSSINITMSIFLSKVKSLPHILTVKEKSLELFAQRLSVLDKVEIPFQEIDSIITVLDRVKLTSIGKSQEVLEAEKSIEVLRRVQCSLLRQSSLSELLGQADTFFKSLFPEPRKLRTKWTTISLAFISLATIILVLLLCSFLRTKNMEDKRVTAGKSVVKGKGK
;
A
#
# COMPACT_ATOMS: atom_id res chain seq x y z
N MET A 1 48.82 -120.10 -43.05
CA MET A 1 47.55 -120.71 -43.49
C MET A 1 46.47 -120.36 -42.46
N LYS A 2 45.44 -119.63 -42.89
CA LYS A 2 44.18 -119.21 -42.19
C LYS A 2 44.32 -118.31 -40.95
N LYS A 3 44.01 -117.00 -41.07
CA LYS A 3 42.69 -116.33 -40.94
C LYS A 3 42.25 -116.13 -39.48
N ILE A 4 42.34 -114.90 -38.97
CA ILE A 4 41.24 -113.98 -38.61
C ILE A 4 41.81 -112.84 -37.75
N ASP A 5 41.64 -111.62 -38.26
CA ASP A 5 42.03 -110.35 -37.65
C ASP A 5 40.96 -109.77 -36.72
N VAL A 6 41.47 -109.26 -35.60
CA VAL A 6 41.12 -108.04 -34.84
C VAL A 6 39.64 -107.78 -34.53
N SER A 7 39.22 -108.25 -33.36
CA SER A 7 38.13 -107.70 -32.55
C SER A 7 38.65 -106.59 -31.62
N ASN A 8 38.06 -105.39 -31.67
CA ASN A 8 38.14 -104.43 -30.57
C ASN A 8 36.82 -103.64 -30.45
N THR A 9 35.79 -104.32 -29.97
CA THR A 9 34.49 -103.77 -29.57
C THR A 9 34.19 -104.20 -28.14
N ALA A 10 34.88 -103.62 -27.15
CA ALA A 10 34.53 -103.84 -25.74
C ALA A 10 34.91 -102.70 -24.77
N ASN A 11 35.30 -101.51 -25.26
CA ASN A 11 35.59 -100.35 -24.39
C ASN A 11 34.55 -99.22 -24.47
N TYR A 12 33.38 -99.49 -25.07
CA TYR A 12 32.41 -98.44 -25.42
C TYR A 12 31.29 -98.22 -24.38
N LYS A 13 31.21 -99.00 -23.31
CA LYS A 13 30.15 -98.82 -22.26
C LYS A 13 30.66 -98.12 -21.00
N ASN A 14 31.86 -98.42 -20.50
CA ASN A 14 32.41 -97.78 -19.30
C ASN A 14 32.95 -96.37 -19.59
N VAL A 15 33.51 -96.14 -20.77
CA VAL A 15 33.86 -94.78 -21.21
C VAL A 15 32.61 -93.92 -21.39
N LYS A 16 31.47 -94.50 -21.81
CA LYS A 16 30.21 -93.76 -22.02
C LYS A 16 29.54 -93.33 -20.71
N LEU A 17 29.69 -94.10 -19.63
CA LEU A 17 29.13 -93.75 -18.31
C LEU A 17 29.99 -92.70 -17.58
N VAL A 18 31.32 -92.78 -17.72
CA VAL A 18 32.25 -91.79 -17.14
C VAL A 18 32.23 -90.50 -17.95
N THR A 19 32.19 -90.58 -19.29
CA THR A 19 32.02 -89.39 -20.12
C THR A 19 30.62 -88.79 -19.99
N SER A 20 29.53 -89.56 -19.88
CA SER A 20 28.20 -88.99 -19.65
C SER A 20 28.07 -88.32 -18.28
N SER A 21 28.69 -88.88 -17.24
CA SER A 21 28.67 -88.30 -15.89
C SER A 21 29.55 -87.06 -15.81
N LEU A 22 30.70 -87.03 -16.50
CA LEU A 22 31.55 -85.85 -16.61
C LEU A 22 30.91 -84.77 -17.48
N LEU A 23 30.18 -85.14 -18.54
CA LEU A 23 29.46 -84.21 -19.42
C LEU A 23 28.23 -83.64 -18.71
N VAL A 24 27.52 -84.40 -17.87
CA VAL A 24 26.44 -83.89 -17.01
C VAL A 24 26.98 -82.96 -15.92
N LEU A 25 28.18 -83.22 -15.42
CA LEU A 25 28.84 -82.38 -14.41
C LEU A 25 29.45 -81.10 -15.02
N ILE A 26 30.00 -81.18 -16.24
CA ILE A 26 30.46 -80.02 -17.02
C ILE A 26 29.27 -79.20 -17.51
N VAL A 27 28.18 -79.82 -17.99
CA VAL A 27 26.93 -79.12 -18.34
C VAL A 27 26.28 -78.53 -17.09
N GLY A 28 26.36 -79.20 -15.93
CA GLY A 28 25.91 -78.65 -14.65
C GLY A 28 26.72 -77.45 -14.18
N ILE A 29 28.05 -77.45 -14.36
CA ILE A 29 28.94 -76.33 -14.02
C ILE A 29 28.80 -75.17 -15.03
N VAL A 30 28.63 -75.47 -16.32
CA VAL A 30 28.38 -74.47 -17.38
C VAL A 30 27.00 -73.84 -17.22
N LEU A 31 25.95 -74.62 -16.89
CA LEU A 31 24.62 -74.07 -16.57
C LEU A 31 24.61 -73.27 -15.26
N LEU A 32 25.43 -73.62 -14.27
CA LEU A 32 25.61 -72.83 -13.04
C LEU A 32 26.44 -71.55 -13.27
N GLN A 33 27.40 -71.56 -14.20
CA GLN A 33 28.13 -70.35 -14.62
C GLN A 33 27.25 -69.44 -15.50
N ASP A 34 26.41 -69.99 -16.37
CA ASP A 34 25.45 -69.23 -17.21
C ASP A 34 24.31 -68.60 -16.39
N PHE A 35 23.92 -69.19 -15.25
CA PHE A 35 22.97 -68.54 -14.32
C PHE A 35 23.56 -67.37 -13.53
N THR A 36 24.89 -67.20 -13.53
CA THR A 36 25.57 -66.04 -12.91
C THR A 36 26.01 -64.97 -13.92
N SER A 37 25.88 -65.21 -15.23
CA SER A 37 26.32 -64.29 -16.30
C SER A 37 25.21 -63.82 -17.26
N LEU A 38 23.96 -64.30 -17.13
CA LEU A 38 22.82 -63.83 -17.93
C LEU A 38 21.88 -62.88 -17.15
N THR A 39 22.22 -61.58 -17.20
CA THR A 39 21.27 -60.60 -17.76
C THR A 39 22.03 -59.58 -18.61
N PRO A 40 22.05 -59.79 -19.93
CA PRO A 40 21.85 -58.68 -20.85
C PRO A 40 20.86 -59.02 -22.00
N GLY A 41 19.72 -58.30 -22.01
CA GLY A 41 19.06 -57.72 -23.20
C GLY A 41 18.31 -58.60 -24.22
N ILE A 42 16.97 -58.49 -24.25
CA ILE A 42 16.22 -58.39 -25.52
C ILE A 42 15.48 -57.04 -25.53
N SER A 43 15.89 -56.24 -26.50
CA SER A 43 15.44 -54.90 -26.86
C SER A 43 14.12 -54.90 -27.60
N GLY A 44 13.27 -53.90 -27.32
CA GLY A 44 12.11 -53.64 -28.16
C GLY A 44 11.14 -52.58 -27.67
N LEU A 45 11.59 -51.44 -27.13
CA LEU A 45 10.82 -50.19 -27.21
C LEU A 45 11.72 -48.95 -26.97
N LYS A 46 12.00 -48.27 -28.08
CA LYS A 46 12.46 -46.87 -28.25
C LYS A 46 13.33 -46.27 -27.15
N THR A 47 14.62 -46.26 -27.46
CA THR A 47 15.67 -45.43 -26.90
C THR A 47 15.25 -43.95 -26.76
N HIS A 48 15.14 -43.48 -25.53
CA HIS A 48 15.70 -42.17 -25.14
C HIS A 48 15.95 -42.15 -23.62
N ASP A 49 17.12 -41.60 -23.27
CA ASP A 49 17.63 -41.27 -21.93
C ASP A 49 18.09 -42.43 -21.00
N LYS A 50 19.14 -43.13 -21.43
CA LYS A 50 20.29 -43.35 -20.53
C LYS A 50 21.06 -42.03 -20.41
N ARG A 51 20.62 -41.18 -19.50
CA ARG A 51 21.52 -40.26 -18.80
C ARG A 51 21.53 -40.72 -17.35
N ASP A 52 22.68 -41.19 -16.87
CA ASP A 52 23.00 -41.03 -15.46
C ASP A 52 22.87 -39.54 -15.17
N VAL A 53 21.75 -39.13 -14.59
CA VAL A 53 21.55 -37.73 -14.22
C VAL A 53 22.36 -37.52 -12.94
N GLU A 54 23.63 -37.22 -13.14
CA GLU A 54 24.44 -36.52 -12.16
C GLU A 54 23.76 -35.19 -11.87
N PHE A 55 23.16 -35.06 -10.68
CA PHE A 55 22.79 -33.76 -10.11
C PHE A 55 24.09 -33.01 -9.87
N LYS A 56 24.31 -31.91 -10.60
CA LYS A 56 25.62 -31.24 -10.71
C LYS A 56 25.65 -29.87 -10.06
N ASN A 57 24.49 -29.28 -9.72
CA ASN A 57 24.39 -27.83 -9.55
C ASN A 57 23.82 -27.39 -8.19
N TYR A 58 24.11 -26.14 -7.86
CA TYR A 58 23.68 -25.40 -6.66
C TYR A 58 22.15 -25.37 -6.45
N GLU A 59 21.36 -25.40 -7.53
CA GLU A 59 19.89 -25.47 -7.52
C GLU A 59 19.35 -26.83 -7.03
N ASP A 60 20.10 -27.92 -7.23
CA ASP A 60 19.68 -29.25 -6.76
C ASP A 60 19.71 -29.34 -5.22
N ALA A 61 20.62 -28.60 -4.58
CA ALA A 61 20.71 -28.51 -3.12
C ALA A 61 19.46 -27.85 -2.51
N GLU A 62 18.97 -26.77 -3.14
CA GLU A 62 17.73 -26.07 -2.75
C GLU A 62 16.55 -27.05 -2.70
N VAL A 63 16.31 -27.74 -3.82
CA VAL A 63 15.22 -28.71 -3.96
C VAL A 63 15.33 -29.83 -2.92
N ILE A 64 16.54 -30.32 -2.67
CA ILE A 64 16.80 -31.37 -1.67
C ILE A 64 16.45 -30.90 -0.27
N MET A 65 16.87 -29.71 0.17
CA MET A 65 16.54 -29.24 1.52
C MET A 65 15.05 -28.96 1.67
N ALA A 66 14.38 -28.42 0.65
CA ALA A 66 12.93 -28.23 0.69
C ALA A 66 12.19 -29.58 0.84
N VAL A 67 12.67 -30.62 0.15
CA VAL A 67 12.13 -31.98 0.25
C VAL A 67 12.38 -32.55 1.64
N LEU A 68 13.60 -32.44 2.18
CA LEU A 68 13.95 -32.94 3.50
C LEU A 68 13.19 -32.21 4.61
N ALA A 69 13.11 -30.88 4.54
CA ALA A 69 12.38 -30.06 5.50
C ALA A 69 10.91 -30.48 5.57
N ARG A 70 10.24 -30.70 4.43
CA ARG A 70 8.86 -31.20 4.39
C ARG A 70 8.70 -32.58 5.02
N VAL A 71 9.64 -33.49 4.78
CA VAL A 71 9.62 -34.86 5.35
C VAL A 71 9.86 -34.82 6.86
N MET A 72 10.87 -34.07 7.31
CA MET A 72 11.17 -33.90 8.73
C MET A 72 10.03 -33.21 9.46
N ASN A 73 9.41 -32.20 8.84
CA ASN A 73 8.28 -31.51 9.43
C ASN A 73 7.06 -32.43 9.53
N ALA A 74 6.81 -33.29 8.54
CA ALA A 74 5.73 -34.28 8.61
C ALA A 74 5.94 -35.28 9.75
N ILE A 75 7.19 -35.70 9.99
CA ILE A 75 7.56 -36.60 11.10
C ILE A 75 7.38 -35.89 12.44
N ALA A 76 7.89 -34.66 12.58
CA ALA A 76 7.73 -33.83 13.76
C ALA A 76 6.26 -33.58 14.07
N LEU A 77 5.49 -33.14 13.07
CA LEU A 77 4.07 -32.86 13.17
C LEU A 77 3.26 -34.08 13.64
N GLN A 78 3.53 -35.27 13.09
CA GLN A 78 2.88 -36.49 13.56
C GLN A 78 3.15 -36.76 15.04
N ARG A 79 4.42 -36.65 15.44
CA ARG A 79 4.83 -36.88 16.82
C ARG A 79 4.19 -35.86 17.76
N ASP A 80 4.20 -34.59 17.37
CA ASP A 80 3.71 -33.49 18.20
C ASP A 80 2.19 -33.62 18.42
N LEU A 81 1.44 -34.01 17.37
CA LEU A 81 0.00 -34.31 17.45
C LEU A 81 -0.31 -35.55 18.31
N LEU A 82 0.50 -36.60 18.22
CA LEU A 82 0.35 -37.81 19.03
C LEU A 82 0.56 -37.51 20.52
N ASN A 83 1.64 -36.80 20.82
CA ASN A 83 2.04 -36.44 22.17
C ASN A 83 1.14 -35.35 22.77
N GLY A 84 0.35 -34.65 21.94
CA GLY A 84 -0.51 -33.55 22.37
C GLY A 84 0.25 -32.26 22.63
N THR A 85 1.50 -32.14 22.16
CA THR A 85 2.26 -30.88 22.21
C THR A 85 1.79 -29.88 21.15
N THR A 86 1.04 -30.36 20.16
CA THR A 86 0.31 -29.52 19.20
C THR A 86 -1.06 -30.15 18.93
N THR A 87 -2.07 -29.33 18.70
CA THR A 87 -3.45 -29.73 18.41
C THR A 87 -3.85 -29.38 16.98
N ALA A 88 -4.85 -30.06 16.42
CA ALA A 88 -5.41 -29.69 15.11
C ALA A 88 -5.94 -28.25 15.12
N LYS A 89 -6.44 -27.75 16.25
CA LYS A 89 -6.87 -26.36 16.44
C LYS A 89 -5.70 -25.40 16.19
N GLU A 90 -4.56 -25.62 16.85
CA GLU A 90 -3.32 -24.83 16.68
C GLU A 90 -2.78 -24.89 15.24
N LEU A 91 -2.81 -26.06 14.60
CA LEU A 91 -2.41 -26.18 13.19
C LEU A 91 -3.29 -25.38 12.25
N ILE A 92 -4.60 -25.35 12.50
CA ILE A 92 -5.51 -24.51 11.73
C ILE A 92 -5.17 -23.03 11.98
N TYR A 93 -4.93 -22.58 13.22
CA TYR A 93 -4.53 -21.19 13.49
C TYR A 93 -3.29 -20.76 12.73
N GLU A 94 -2.26 -21.60 12.80
CA GLU A 94 -0.98 -21.35 12.16
C GLU A 94 -1.14 -21.29 10.64
N THR A 95 -1.92 -22.22 10.07
CA THR A 95 -2.23 -22.20 8.63
C THR A 95 -2.91 -20.89 8.22
N LEU A 96 -3.80 -20.37 9.07
CA LEU A 96 -4.53 -19.14 8.81
C LEU A 96 -3.68 -17.88 9.08
N GLY A 97 -2.45 -18.01 9.59
CA GLY A 97 -1.56 -16.89 9.89
C GLY A 97 -2.08 -15.99 11.02
N VAL A 98 -2.87 -16.55 11.94
CA VAL A 98 -3.45 -15.84 13.09
C VAL A 98 -2.46 -15.88 14.25
N GLN A 99 -2.07 -14.70 14.76
CA GLN A 99 -1.00 -14.58 15.77
C GLN A 99 -1.36 -15.11 17.15
N ASN A 100 -2.65 -15.17 17.49
CA ASN A 100 -3.09 -15.64 18.80
C ASN A 100 -4.41 -16.40 18.68
N SER A 101 -4.39 -17.66 19.11
CA SER A 101 -5.54 -18.54 19.08
C SER A 101 -6.69 -18.06 19.97
N SER A 102 -6.39 -17.43 21.10
CA SER A 102 -7.40 -16.98 22.08
C SER A 102 -8.28 -15.85 21.56
N LEU A 103 -7.91 -15.16 20.47
CA LEU A 103 -8.68 -14.04 19.91
C LEU A 103 -10.02 -14.50 19.31
N LEU A 104 -10.09 -15.71 18.76
CA LEU A 104 -11.35 -16.27 18.24
C LEU A 104 -12.32 -16.66 19.36
N ASP A 105 -11.81 -17.03 20.54
CA ASP A 105 -12.63 -17.32 21.71
C ASP A 105 -13.28 -16.03 22.25
N GLN A 106 -12.67 -14.86 21.99
CA GLN A 106 -13.21 -13.54 22.31
C GLN A 106 -14.23 -13.03 21.28
N ILE A 107 -14.29 -13.63 20.08
CA ILE A 107 -15.30 -13.32 19.08
C ILE A 107 -16.64 -13.94 19.45
N ASN A 108 -17.64 -13.07 19.47
CA ASN A 108 -19.05 -13.44 19.49
C ASN A 108 -19.72 -12.88 18.23
N GLN A 109 -20.42 -13.73 17.47
CA GLN A 109 -21.10 -13.33 16.23
C GLN A 109 -22.04 -12.13 16.46
N THR A 110 -22.73 -12.07 17.60
CA THR A 110 -23.59 -10.93 17.96
C THR A 110 -22.78 -9.66 18.17
N LYS A 111 -21.64 -9.73 18.90
CA LYS A 111 -20.78 -8.57 19.15
C LYS A 111 -20.15 -8.03 17.86
N VAL A 112 -19.67 -8.94 17.00
CA VAL A 112 -19.13 -8.58 15.68
C VAL A 112 -20.21 -7.95 14.81
N ARG A 113 -21.40 -8.56 14.73
CA ARG A 113 -22.51 -8.02 13.94
C ARG A 113 -22.93 -6.63 14.43
N ASN A 114 -22.96 -6.41 15.74
CA ASN A 114 -23.24 -5.09 16.31
C ASN A 114 -22.15 -4.08 15.89
N ALA A 115 -20.88 -4.38 16.09
CA ALA A 115 -19.78 -3.49 15.69
C ALA A 115 -19.80 -3.16 14.18
N ILE A 116 -20.10 -4.15 13.32
CA ILE A 116 -20.24 -3.91 11.87
C ILE A 116 -21.47 -3.05 11.56
N ASN A 117 -22.61 -3.31 12.21
CA ASN A 117 -23.81 -2.50 12.05
C ASN A 117 -23.57 -1.05 12.49
N ASP A 118 -22.79 -0.85 13.54
CA ASP A 118 -22.44 0.46 14.07
C ASP A 118 -21.55 1.22 13.07
N ILE A 119 -20.51 0.58 12.51
CA ILE A 119 -19.70 1.16 11.42
C ILE A 119 -20.59 1.52 10.22
N MET A 120 -21.48 0.61 9.84
CA MET A 120 -22.39 0.82 8.72
C MET A 120 -23.38 1.96 8.96
N LEU A 121 -23.88 2.11 10.19
CA LEU A 121 -24.73 3.21 10.59
C LEU A 121 -23.97 4.54 10.50
N LEU A 122 -22.73 4.57 11.02
CA LEU A 122 -21.84 5.73 10.92
C LEU A 122 -21.60 6.11 9.45
N ASP A 123 -21.17 5.16 8.62
CA ASP A 123 -20.88 5.37 7.20
C ASP A 123 -22.11 5.86 6.42
N SER A 124 -23.25 5.18 6.55
CA SER A 124 -24.49 5.58 5.86
C SER A 124 -24.97 6.96 6.28
N SER A 125 -24.83 7.31 7.56
CA SER A 125 -25.24 8.62 8.08
C SER A 125 -24.32 9.75 7.66
N MET A 126 -23.03 9.48 7.48
CA MET A 126 -22.05 10.47 7.00
C MET A 126 -22.03 10.58 5.47
N SER A 127 -22.42 9.54 4.73
CA SER A 127 -22.46 9.56 3.26
C SER A 127 -23.49 10.55 2.69
N ARG A 128 -24.62 10.73 3.38
CA ARG A 128 -25.72 11.62 2.97
C ARG A 128 -25.33 13.11 2.99
N PRO A 129 -24.76 13.67 4.07
CA PRO A 129 -24.27 15.04 4.07
C PRO A 129 -23.04 15.22 3.18
N MET A 130 -22.24 14.17 2.89
CA MET A 130 -21.01 14.30 2.10
C MET A 130 -21.23 14.92 0.70
N GLY A 131 -22.35 14.61 0.05
CA GLY A 131 -22.72 15.25 -1.22
C GLY A 131 -23.03 16.75 -1.08
N MET A 132 -23.56 17.16 0.08
CA MET A 132 -23.94 18.55 0.38
C MET A 132 -22.84 19.33 1.11
N ILE A 133 -21.80 18.66 1.60
CA ILE A 133 -20.76 19.25 2.46
C ILE A 133 -19.96 20.32 1.72
N ASN A 134 -19.64 20.12 0.43
CA ASN A 134 -18.96 21.15 -0.36
C ASN A 134 -19.85 22.38 -0.54
N GLU A 135 -21.13 22.17 -0.81
CA GLU A 135 -22.11 23.24 -0.97
C GLU A 135 -22.37 23.98 0.36
N ILE A 136 -22.39 23.26 1.50
CA ILE A 136 -22.42 23.88 2.85
C ILE A 136 -21.16 24.71 3.06
N THR A 137 -20.00 24.16 2.70
CA THR A 137 -18.73 24.88 2.86
C THR A 137 -18.74 26.16 2.05
N GLU A 138 -19.16 26.13 0.78
CA GLU A 138 -19.30 27.32 -0.07
C GLU A 138 -20.25 28.35 0.53
N LEU A 139 -21.42 27.93 1.03
CA LEU A 139 -22.39 28.83 1.67
C LEU A 139 -21.86 29.44 2.99
N LEU A 140 -20.98 28.73 3.69
CA LEU A 140 -20.37 29.19 4.95
C LEU A 140 -19.05 29.94 4.73
N ASP A 141 -18.28 29.65 3.68
CA ASP A 141 -16.98 30.23 3.35
C ASP A 141 -17.06 31.55 2.60
N ASP A 142 -18.27 31.91 2.15
CA ASP A 142 -18.45 33.19 1.48
C ASP A 142 -18.04 34.34 2.40
N LYS A 143 -17.44 35.38 1.80
CA LYS A 143 -16.93 36.61 2.45
C LYS A 143 -18.00 37.37 3.27
N LEU A 144 -19.24 36.88 3.24
CA LEU A 144 -20.44 37.36 3.92
C LEU A 144 -20.34 37.33 5.45
N TRP A 145 -19.75 36.28 6.04
CA TRP A 145 -19.74 36.10 7.51
C TRP A 145 -18.46 36.57 8.20
N SER A 146 -17.32 36.58 7.52
CA SER A 146 -15.99 36.92 8.09
C SER A 146 -15.75 38.42 8.30
N HIS A 147 -16.64 39.28 7.83
CA HIS A 147 -16.57 40.75 7.96
C HIS A 147 -17.80 41.31 8.68
N SER A 148 -18.45 40.50 9.52
CA SER A 148 -19.67 40.78 10.28
C SER A 148 -19.59 41.97 11.24
N HIS A 149 -18.41 42.59 11.43
CA HIS A 149 -18.24 43.82 12.23
C HIS A 149 -18.88 45.02 11.53
N PHE A 150 -20.19 44.98 11.46
CA PHE A 150 -21.07 45.99 10.92
C PHE A 150 -21.30 47.07 11.98
N ASN A 151 -20.26 47.83 12.30
CA ASN A 151 -20.42 49.04 13.09
C ASN A 151 -20.90 50.17 12.17
N LEU A 152 -22.20 50.45 12.24
CA LEU A 152 -22.82 51.70 11.81
C LEU A 152 -22.89 52.66 13.01
N THR A 153 -21.86 52.76 13.84
CA THR A 153 -21.92 53.51 15.12
C THR A 153 -22.37 54.96 14.98
N GLU A 154 -22.25 55.52 13.78
CA GLU A 154 -22.94 56.74 13.36
C GLU A 154 -23.49 56.50 11.93
N PRO A 155 -24.58 57.17 11.51
CA PRO A 155 -24.79 57.35 10.07
C PRO A 155 -23.45 57.76 9.46
N PRO A 156 -23.05 57.30 8.26
CA PRO A 156 -22.14 58.14 7.50
C PRO A 156 -22.91 59.45 7.39
N ILE A 157 -22.58 60.43 8.23
CA ILE A 157 -23.17 61.75 8.16
C ILE A 157 -22.74 62.18 6.78
N ILE A 158 -23.65 62.06 5.82
CA ILE A 158 -23.50 62.65 4.51
C ILE A 158 -23.59 64.14 4.82
N ASN A 159 -22.47 64.69 5.24
CA ASN A 159 -22.33 66.08 5.61
C ASN A 159 -22.25 66.87 4.29
N ILE A 160 -23.31 66.80 3.49
CA ILE A 160 -23.59 67.75 2.40
C ILE A 160 -24.22 69.01 3.04
N SER A 161 -23.86 69.31 4.29
CA SER A 161 -24.29 70.48 5.04
C SER A 161 -23.82 71.78 4.37
N THR A 162 -22.79 71.72 3.53
CA THR A 162 -22.49 72.78 2.57
C THR A 162 -23.32 72.58 1.31
N PRO A 163 -24.26 73.48 0.97
CA PRO A 163 -24.96 73.41 -0.30
C PRO A 163 -23.93 73.41 -1.43
N PHE A 164 -23.92 72.32 -2.21
CA PHE A 164 -23.12 72.26 -3.42
C PHE A 164 -23.59 73.40 -4.34
N ASP A 165 -22.65 74.26 -4.74
CA ASP A 165 -22.89 75.38 -5.64
C ASP A 165 -23.10 74.85 -7.06
N ALA A 166 -24.31 74.33 -7.32
CA ALA A 166 -24.70 73.75 -8.59
C ALA A 166 -24.45 74.75 -9.74
N GLU A 167 -24.75 76.03 -9.51
CA GLU A 167 -24.51 77.10 -10.48
C GLU A 167 -23.02 77.26 -10.81
N GLY A 168 -22.16 77.34 -9.80
CA GLY A 168 -20.71 77.39 -9.97
C GLY A 168 -20.14 76.15 -10.66
N PHE A 169 -20.72 74.97 -10.39
CA PHE A 169 -20.37 73.73 -11.08
C PHE A 169 -20.84 73.72 -12.53
N HIS A 170 -22.04 74.19 -12.85
CA HIS A 170 -22.55 74.28 -14.22
C HIS A 170 -21.66 75.17 -15.08
N VAL A 171 -21.29 76.35 -14.57
CA VAL A 171 -20.37 77.25 -15.27
C VAL A 171 -19.02 76.57 -15.51
N TYR A 172 -18.51 75.85 -14.52
CA TYR A 172 -17.23 75.15 -14.62
C TYR A 172 -17.28 73.95 -15.59
N TYR A 173 -18.38 73.19 -15.58
CA TYR A 173 -18.65 72.09 -16.49
C TYR A 173 -18.79 72.58 -17.94
N HIS A 174 -19.57 73.63 -18.18
CA HIS A 174 -19.71 74.23 -19.51
C HIS A 174 -18.37 74.68 -20.08
N LEU A 175 -17.46 75.20 -19.25
CA LEU A 175 -16.12 75.56 -19.72
C LEU A 175 -15.24 74.34 -20.04
N ILE A 176 -15.44 73.21 -19.34
CA ILE A 176 -14.77 71.95 -19.69
C ILE A 176 -15.31 71.41 -21.02
N ASP A 177 -16.62 71.49 -21.23
CA ASP A 177 -17.27 71.07 -22.48
C ASP A 177 -16.86 71.95 -23.67
N ASP A 178 -16.83 73.28 -23.49
CA ASP A 178 -16.30 74.23 -24.46
C ASP A 178 -14.83 73.92 -24.77
N PHE A 179 -14.02 73.67 -23.74
CA PHE A 179 -12.62 73.29 -23.89
C PHE A 179 -12.47 72.02 -24.74
N ASN A 180 -13.24 70.97 -24.43
CA ASN A 180 -13.23 69.70 -25.14
C ASN A 180 -13.66 69.86 -26.60
N SER A 181 -14.72 70.63 -26.84
CA SER A 181 -15.26 70.90 -28.17
C SER A 181 -14.23 71.65 -29.03
N THR A 182 -13.62 72.71 -28.49
CA THR A 182 -12.57 73.48 -29.17
C THR A 182 -11.31 72.63 -29.40
N PHE A 183 -10.89 71.81 -28.43
CA PHE A 183 -9.75 70.92 -28.58
C PHE A 183 -9.98 69.84 -29.66
N THR A 184 -11.17 69.23 -29.67
CA THR A 184 -11.56 68.24 -30.68
C THR A 184 -11.59 68.87 -32.07
N ALA A 185 -12.12 70.09 -32.19
CA ALA A 185 -12.10 70.84 -33.44
C ALA A 185 -10.67 71.13 -33.93
N ILE A 186 -9.73 71.45 -33.04
CA ILE A 186 -8.30 71.61 -33.37
C ILE A 186 -7.71 70.31 -33.90
N VAL A 187 -7.92 69.20 -33.20
CA VAL A 187 -7.36 67.89 -33.56
C VAL A 187 -7.93 67.39 -34.88
N GLU A 188 -9.25 67.46 -35.07
CA GLU A 188 -9.91 67.01 -36.31
C GLU A 188 -9.54 67.88 -37.52
N GLU A 189 -9.44 69.19 -37.35
CA GLU A 189 -8.96 70.08 -38.41
C GLU A 189 -7.47 69.79 -38.73
N SER A 190 -6.64 69.54 -37.71
CA SER A 190 -5.20 69.21 -37.88
C SER A 190 -4.96 67.91 -38.64
N LYS A 191 -5.89 66.95 -38.57
CA LYS A 191 -5.83 65.66 -39.30
C LYS A 191 -6.11 65.80 -40.80
N LYS A 192 -6.73 66.89 -41.25
CA LYS A 192 -7.07 67.09 -42.67
C LYS A 192 -5.81 67.28 -43.52
N GLN A 193 -5.84 66.76 -44.75
CA GLN A 193 -4.73 66.88 -45.69
C GLN A 193 -4.48 68.35 -46.09
N ASN A 194 -5.57 69.11 -46.31
CA ASN A 194 -5.58 70.56 -46.51
C ASN A 194 -6.38 71.21 -45.37
N PHE A 195 -5.70 71.60 -44.29
CA PHE A 195 -6.33 72.21 -43.12
C PHE A 195 -6.26 73.73 -43.15
N ASN A 196 -7.19 74.41 -42.47
CA ASN A 196 -7.20 75.86 -42.38
C ASN A 196 -6.36 76.35 -41.19
N ASP A 197 -5.11 76.77 -41.46
CA ASP A 197 -4.14 77.22 -40.47
C ASP A 197 -4.67 78.37 -39.58
N SER A 198 -5.39 79.33 -40.17
CA SER A 198 -6.01 80.45 -39.45
C SER A 198 -7.05 79.96 -38.46
N LYS A 199 -7.92 79.04 -38.91
CA LYS A 199 -8.99 78.47 -38.10
C LYS A 199 -8.45 77.65 -36.92
N ILE A 200 -7.38 76.88 -37.13
CA ILE A 200 -6.76 76.14 -36.03
C ILE A 200 -6.13 77.11 -35.03
N TYR A 201 -5.42 78.13 -35.50
CA TYR A 201 -4.81 79.13 -34.62
C TYR A 201 -5.85 79.92 -33.81
N GLU A 202 -6.97 80.30 -34.44
CA GLU A 202 -8.13 80.93 -33.77
C GLU A 202 -8.67 80.04 -32.66
N ASN A 203 -8.88 78.75 -32.94
CA ASN A 203 -9.33 77.78 -31.93
C ASN A 203 -8.29 77.59 -30.81
N VAL A 204 -6.99 77.66 -31.09
CA VAL A 204 -5.93 77.59 -30.07
C VAL A 204 -5.96 78.81 -29.14
N GLU A 205 -6.22 80.00 -29.68
CA GLU A 205 -6.43 81.20 -28.86
C GLU A 205 -7.71 81.09 -28.03
N GLU A 206 -8.79 80.58 -28.61
CA GLU A 206 -10.03 80.30 -27.89
C GLU A 206 -9.79 79.32 -26.74
N LEU A 207 -9.06 78.23 -26.98
CA LEU A 207 -8.71 77.23 -25.97
C LEU A 207 -7.86 77.82 -24.84
N LYS A 208 -6.93 78.73 -25.15
CA LYS A 208 -6.17 79.49 -24.15
C LYS A 208 -7.06 80.41 -23.33
N ASN A 209 -8.03 81.08 -23.98
CA ASN A 209 -9.00 81.94 -23.31
C ASN A 209 -9.92 81.13 -22.39
N ILE A 210 -10.36 79.95 -22.82
CA ILE A 210 -11.15 79.02 -22.00
C ILE A 210 -10.34 78.57 -20.79
N LEU A 211 -9.07 78.16 -20.95
CA LEU A 211 -8.19 77.80 -19.83
C LEU A 211 -7.97 78.96 -18.85
N SER A 212 -7.83 80.18 -19.36
CA SER A 212 -7.72 81.38 -18.51
C SER A 212 -8.98 81.61 -17.68
N LYS A 213 -10.17 81.43 -18.28
CA LYS A 213 -11.46 81.50 -17.58
C LYS A 213 -11.61 80.39 -16.54
N ILE A 214 -11.20 79.15 -16.89
CA ILE A 214 -11.15 78.02 -15.96
C ILE A 214 -10.28 78.37 -14.75
N ASN A 215 -9.07 78.89 -14.97
CA ASN A 215 -8.15 79.30 -13.89
C ASN A 215 -8.74 80.43 -13.03
N GLN A 216 -9.35 81.46 -13.62
CA GLN A 216 -10.01 82.54 -12.87
C GLN A 216 -11.18 82.03 -12.01
N ILE A 217 -11.98 81.10 -12.53
CA ILE A 217 -13.08 80.49 -11.78
C ILE A 217 -12.54 79.59 -10.68
N GLU A 218 -11.40 78.93 -10.89
CA GLU A 218 -10.73 78.18 -9.83
C GLU A 218 -10.26 79.07 -8.68
N ASP A 219 -9.63 80.21 -8.98
CA ASP A 219 -9.15 81.16 -7.98
C ASP A 219 -10.30 81.81 -7.18
N THR A 220 -11.45 82.03 -7.81
CA THR A 220 -12.58 82.77 -7.22
C THR A 220 -13.66 81.89 -6.59
N LYS A 221 -13.97 80.75 -7.19
CA LYS A 221 -15.06 79.85 -6.76
C LYS A 221 -14.59 78.50 -6.21
N ASN A 222 -13.32 78.17 -6.40
CA ASN A 222 -12.68 76.92 -5.96
C ASN A 222 -13.52 75.65 -6.23
N PRO A 223 -13.97 75.43 -7.48
CA PRO A 223 -14.76 74.28 -7.87
C PRO A 223 -13.98 72.98 -7.66
N ASN A 224 -12.65 72.98 -7.76
CA ASN A 224 -11.82 71.80 -7.50
C ASN A 224 -11.92 71.35 -6.02
N LYS A 225 -11.91 72.27 -5.05
CA LYS A 225 -12.17 71.93 -3.64
C LYS A 225 -13.59 71.35 -3.46
N LYS A 226 -14.60 71.96 -4.09
CA LYS A 226 -15.99 71.46 -4.04
C LYS A 226 -16.14 70.09 -4.69
N ILE A 227 -15.43 69.83 -5.79
CA ILE A 227 -15.37 68.52 -6.46
C ILE A 227 -14.69 67.49 -5.54
N LYS A 228 -13.60 67.85 -4.85
CA LYS A 228 -12.95 66.96 -3.87
C LYS A 228 -13.83 66.66 -2.66
N GLU A 229 -14.59 67.63 -2.18
CA GLU A 229 -15.60 67.45 -1.12
C GLU A 229 -16.76 66.55 -1.59
N LEU A 230 -17.19 66.72 -2.84
CA LEU A 230 -18.18 65.86 -3.48
C LEU A 230 -17.68 64.42 -3.61
N VAL A 231 -16.46 64.21 -4.12
CA VAL A 231 -15.81 62.87 -4.23
C VAL A 231 -15.74 62.17 -2.87
N LYS A 232 -15.28 62.86 -1.82
CA LYS A 232 -15.27 62.30 -0.45
C LYS A 232 -16.67 61.92 0.06
N SER A 233 -17.67 62.72 -0.27
CA SER A 233 -19.06 62.41 0.09
C SER A 233 -19.58 61.18 -0.66
N LEU A 234 -19.19 61.01 -1.93
CA LEU A 234 -19.52 59.85 -2.75
C LEU A 234 -18.85 58.57 -2.24
N GLU A 235 -17.60 58.62 -1.79
CA GLU A 235 -16.89 57.49 -1.16
C GLU A 235 -17.61 56.99 0.11
N GLY A 236 -18.11 57.92 0.95
CA GLY A 236 -18.87 57.58 2.14
C GLY A 236 -20.19 56.87 1.84
N VAL A 237 -20.89 57.29 0.78
CA VAL A 237 -22.11 56.64 0.28
C VAL A 237 -21.79 55.27 -0.31
N ASP A 238 -20.71 55.15 -1.06
CA ASP A 238 -20.31 53.87 -1.66
C ASP A 238 -19.99 52.79 -0.61
N LEU A 239 -19.26 53.17 0.44
CA LEU A 239 -18.97 52.28 1.56
C LEU A 239 -20.27 51.81 2.25
N LEU A 240 -21.24 52.72 2.42
CA LEU A 240 -22.55 52.41 2.99
C LEU A 240 -23.31 51.41 2.11
N VAL A 241 -23.39 51.68 0.80
CA VAL A 241 -24.04 50.81 -0.18
C VAL A 241 -23.40 49.42 -0.17
N SER A 242 -22.07 49.31 -0.26
CA SER A 242 -21.39 48.01 -0.26
C SER A 242 -21.66 47.21 1.02
N LYS A 243 -21.74 47.90 2.17
CA LYS A 243 -22.14 47.30 3.44
C LYS A 243 -23.55 46.72 3.36
N PHE A 244 -24.50 47.44 2.78
CA PHE A 244 -25.87 46.95 2.65
C PHE A 244 -26.09 45.88 1.57
N GLU A 245 -25.36 45.88 0.46
CA GLU A 245 -25.43 44.79 -0.52
C GLU A 245 -25.07 43.45 0.14
N ARG A 246 -24.09 43.47 1.04
CA ARG A 246 -23.71 42.30 1.85
C ARG A 246 -24.82 41.91 2.83
N TYR A 247 -25.47 42.87 3.48
CA TYR A 247 -26.64 42.62 4.32
C TYR A 247 -27.77 41.95 3.55
N GLN A 248 -28.04 42.41 2.33
CA GLN A 248 -29.09 41.86 1.48
C GLN A 248 -28.80 40.41 1.09
N LEU A 249 -27.53 40.07 0.80
CA LEU A 249 -27.11 38.70 0.53
C LEU A 249 -27.31 37.79 1.75
N LEU A 250 -26.93 38.26 2.95
CA LEU A 250 -27.07 37.52 4.21
C LEU A 250 -28.54 37.20 4.56
N ILE A 251 -29.47 38.08 4.16
CA ILE A 251 -30.90 37.94 4.51
C ILE A 251 -31.74 37.60 3.28
N TYR A 252 -31.10 37.23 2.17
CA TYR A 252 -31.83 36.77 1.01
C TYR A 252 -32.59 35.49 1.39
N ARG A 253 -33.91 35.53 1.26
CA ARG A 253 -34.79 34.48 1.80
C ARG A 253 -34.46 33.10 1.26
N SER A 254 -34.10 32.98 -0.02
CA SER A 254 -33.70 31.68 -0.56
C SER A 254 -32.38 31.21 0.04
N PHE A 255 -31.40 32.10 0.19
CA PHE A 255 -30.11 31.77 0.81
C PHE A 255 -30.29 31.25 2.25
N LEU A 256 -31.09 31.92 3.08
CA LEU A 256 -31.36 31.48 4.44
C LEU A 256 -32.18 30.18 4.52
N ASN A 257 -33.09 29.95 3.58
CA ASN A 257 -33.80 28.68 3.47
C ASN A 257 -32.86 27.53 3.09
N ASP A 258 -32.00 27.75 2.09
CA ASP A 258 -31.01 26.78 1.63
C ASP A 258 -30.02 26.46 2.74
N LEU A 259 -29.53 27.48 3.46
CA LEU A 259 -28.66 27.31 4.63
C LEU A 259 -29.35 26.49 5.71
N ASN A 260 -30.60 26.82 6.06
CA ASN A 260 -31.39 26.09 7.05
C ASN A 260 -31.57 24.61 6.69
N GLU A 261 -31.93 24.33 5.44
CA GLU A 261 -32.12 22.96 4.95
C GLU A 261 -30.82 22.15 5.06
N ARG A 262 -29.71 22.75 4.63
CA ARG A 262 -28.41 22.08 4.59
C ARG A 262 -27.79 21.92 5.98
N VAL A 263 -27.87 22.93 6.84
CA VAL A 263 -27.49 22.83 8.26
C VAL A 263 -28.36 21.79 8.97
N GLY A 264 -29.67 21.73 8.66
CA GLY A 264 -30.59 20.69 9.14
C GLY A 264 -30.16 19.27 8.75
N SER A 265 -29.57 19.11 7.55
CA SER A 265 -29.04 17.83 7.07
C SER A 265 -27.84 17.31 7.89
N LEU A 266 -27.16 18.18 8.65
CA LEU A 266 -26.05 17.83 9.53
C LEU A 266 -26.51 17.33 10.91
N GLN A 267 -27.78 17.52 11.29
CA GLN A 267 -28.28 17.09 12.60
C GLN A 267 -28.22 15.57 12.83
N PRO A 268 -28.66 14.70 11.88
CA PRO A 268 -28.57 13.26 12.09
C PRO A 268 -27.13 12.74 12.30
N PRO A 269 -26.14 13.14 11.48
CA PRO A 269 -24.71 12.87 11.72
C PRO A 269 -24.23 13.25 13.13
N VAL A 270 -24.56 14.46 13.60
CA VAL A 270 -24.14 14.95 14.92
C VAL A 270 -24.71 14.08 16.03
N LYS A 271 -26.00 13.77 15.97
CA LYS A 271 -26.66 12.92 16.99
C LYS A 271 -26.01 11.54 17.07
N ILE A 272 -25.56 10.99 15.96
CA ILE A 272 -24.88 9.71 15.93
C ILE A 272 -23.50 9.85 16.57
N ILE A 273 -22.68 10.83 16.18
CA ILE A 273 -21.36 11.06 16.81
C ILE A 273 -21.50 11.33 18.31
N GLU A 274 -22.45 12.16 18.73
CA GLU A 274 -22.73 12.42 20.14
C GLU A 274 -23.20 11.16 20.86
N SER A 275 -24.10 10.37 20.26
CA SER A 275 -24.52 9.08 20.82
C SER A 275 -23.34 8.13 20.97
N TRP A 276 -22.41 8.12 20.01
CA TRP A 276 -21.21 7.30 20.06
C TRP A 276 -20.29 7.71 21.20
N LEU A 277 -19.96 9.01 21.29
CA LEU A 277 -19.10 9.57 22.35
C LEU A 277 -19.71 9.41 23.75
N ASN A 278 -21.04 9.53 23.86
CA ASN A 278 -21.76 9.41 25.14
C ASN A 278 -22.06 7.95 25.51
N SER A 279 -22.09 7.04 24.54
CA SER A 279 -22.24 5.62 24.83
C SER A 279 -20.91 5.09 25.34
N GLY A 280 -20.89 4.45 26.52
CA GLY A 280 -19.73 3.65 26.95
C GLY A 280 -19.40 2.47 26.01
N ASP A 281 -20.19 2.30 24.94
CA ASP A 281 -20.10 1.25 23.94
C ASP A 281 -19.01 1.49 22.88
N HIS A 282 -18.50 2.72 22.69
CA HIS A 282 -17.45 2.99 21.69
C HIS A 282 -16.16 2.20 21.96
N LYS A 283 -15.68 2.15 23.21
CA LYS A 283 -14.53 1.31 23.61
C LYS A 283 -14.77 -0.17 23.33
N ARG A 284 -15.99 -0.65 23.58
CA ARG A 284 -16.37 -2.04 23.30
C ARG A 284 -16.31 -2.31 21.79
N ILE A 285 -16.77 -1.38 20.96
CA ILE A 285 -16.73 -1.51 19.49
C ILE A 285 -15.28 -1.46 19.01
N GLU A 286 -14.48 -0.52 19.50
CA GLU A 286 -13.05 -0.39 19.20
C GLU A 286 -12.28 -1.69 19.55
N GLU A 287 -12.48 -2.24 20.75
CA GLU A 287 -11.91 -3.52 21.17
C GLU A 287 -12.30 -4.67 20.22
N GLN A 288 -13.57 -4.74 19.83
CA GLN A 288 -14.02 -5.77 18.88
C GLN A 288 -13.38 -5.59 17.50
N LEU A 289 -13.23 -4.35 17.02
CA LEU A 289 -12.58 -4.07 15.75
C LEU A 289 -11.08 -4.35 15.79
N MET A 290 -10.40 -4.11 16.91
CA MET A 290 -9.00 -4.51 17.09
C MET A 290 -8.83 -6.02 17.04
N ILE A 291 -9.74 -6.78 17.67
CA ILE A 291 -9.73 -8.26 17.59
C ILE A 291 -9.95 -8.71 16.14
N ILE A 292 -10.91 -8.10 15.43
CA ILE A 292 -11.18 -8.41 14.03
C ILE A 292 -9.98 -8.05 13.14
N ASP A 293 -9.32 -6.91 13.36
CA ASP A 293 -8.13 -6.52 12.61
C ASP A 293 -7.00 -7.53 12.85
N ALA A 294 -6.74 -7.91 14.10
CA ALA A 294 -5.71 -8.90 14.43
C ALA A 294 -5.96 -10.27 13.77
N LEU A 295 -7.22 -10.64 13.54
CA LEU A 295 -7.61 -11.89 12.87
C LEU A 295 -7.60 -11.81 11.35
N THR A 296 -7.83 -10.63 10.79
CA THR A 296 -7.91 -10.42 9.33
C THR A 296 -6.59 -9.92 8.74
N ASN A 297 -5.73 -9.33 9.56
CA ASN A 297 -4.39 -8.88 9.22
C ASN A 297 -3.40 -10.05 9.28
N THR A 298 -3.55 -10.98 8.35
CA THR A 298 -2.64 -12.11 8.14
C THR A 298 -1.34 -11.61 7.52
N THR A 299 -0.53 -10.90 8.30
CA THR A 299 0.89 -10.75 7.96
C THR A 299 1.49 -12.11 8.21
N ALA A 300 1.94 -12.78 7.15
CA ALA A 300 2.67 -14.04 7.21
C ALA A 300 3.94 -13.81 8.06
N LYS A 301 3.76 -13.90 9.37
CA LYS A 301 4.80 -13.99 10.37
C LYS A 301 5.33 -15.40 10.19
N ILE A 302 6.39 -15.56 9.41
CA ILE A 302 7.25 -16.72 9.56
C ILE A 302 7.91 -16.49 10.92
N VAL A 303 7.29 -16.97 11.99
CA VAL A 303 7.85 -16.98 13.34
C VAL A 303 8.56 -18.32 13.52
N ASP A 304 9.66 -18.28 14.27
CA ASP A 304 10.40 -19.46 14.70
C ASP A 304 9.51 -20.36 15.58
N ASP A 305 9.69 -21.69 15.49
CA ASP A 305 8.97 -22.72 16.26
C ASP A 305 7.50 -23.01 15.89
N GLU A 306 7.09 -22.66 14.67
CA GLU A 306 5.79 -23.00 14.10
C GLU A 306 5.68 -24.49 13.67
N ALA A 307 4.53 -25.14 13.88
CA ALA A 307 4.33 -26.57 13.65
C ALA A 307 4.30 -26.96 12.15
N LEU A 308 3.91 -26.03 11.30
CA LEU A 308 3.80 -26.08 9.84
C LEU A 308 4.94 -25.37 9.13
N ILE A 309 6.01 -24.98 9.83
CA ILE A 309 7.14 -24.27 9.23
C ILE A 309 7.74 -24.95 7.98
N GLY A 310 7.74 -26.28 7.92
CA GLY A 310 8.16 -27.06 6.73
C GLY A 310 7.16 -27.11 5.58
N PHE A 311 6.00 -26.47 5.73
CA PHE A 311 4.91 -26.36 4.75
C PHE A 311 4.57 -24.87 4.51
N PRO A 312 5.49 -24.08 3.94
CA PRO A 312 5.30 -22.63 3.75
C PRO A 312 4.09 -22.27 2.85
N LYS A 313 3.56 -23.20 2.07
CA LYS A 313 2.30 -23.04 1.31
C LYS A 313 1.11 -23.75 1.97
N GLY A 314 1.18 -23.99 3.27
CA GLY A 314 0.12 -24.60 4.08
C GLY A 314 -0.36 -25.93 3.51
N SER A 315 -1.67 -26.04 3.31
CA SER A 315 -2.34 -27.25 2.81
C SER A 315 -1.86 -27.68 1.43
N THR A 316 -1.34 -26.75 0.61
CA THR A 316 -0.82 -27.07 -0.72
C THR A 316 0.44 -27.93 -0.62
N ASP A 317 1.37 -27.58 0.27
CA ASP A 317 2.59 -28.36 0.44
C ASP A 317 2.26 -29.73 1.04
N MET A 318 1.37 -29.79 2.03
CA MET A 318 0.91 -31.07 2.61
C MET A 318 0.22 -31.98 1.57
N LYS A 319 -0.62 -31.42 0.70
CA LYS A 319 -1.25 -32.14 -0.43
C LYS A 319 -0.21 -32.75 -1.37
N THR A 320 0.94 -32.08 -1.54
CA THR A 320 2.02 -32.56 -2.40
C THR A 320 3.01 -33.49 -1.71
N LEU A 321 2.91 -33.67 -0.38
CA LEU A 321 3.79 -34.55 0.40
C LEU A 321 3.89 -35.98 -0.17
N PRO A 322 2.82 -36.63 -0.67
CA PRO A 322 2.93 -37.95 -1.31
C PRO A 322 3.79 -37.95 -2.59
N LYS A 323 3.82 -36.83 -3.32
CA LYS A 323 4.72 -36.68 -4.49
C LYS A 323 6.16 -36.49 -4.04
N VAL A 324 6.37 -35.73 -2.95
CA VAL A 324 7.69 -35.53 -2.32
C VAL A 324 8.25 -36.86 -1.83
N LEU A 325 7.43 -37.70 -1.21
CA LEU A 325 7.76 -39.07 -0.79
C LEU A 325 7.97 -40.04 -1.96
N LYS A 326 7.85 -39.61 -3.21
CA LYS A 326 8.18 -40.41 -4.41
C LYS A 326 9.40 -39.88 -5.15
N ASN A 327 10.07 -38.86 -4.60
CA ASN A 327 11.27 -38.27 -5.17
C ASN A 327 12.39 -39.33 -5.34
N ARG A 328 13.01 -39.35 -6.53
CA ARG A 328 14.04 -40.33 -6.91
C ARG A 328 15.29 -40.23 -6.03
N TRP A 329 15.70 -39.03 -5.66
CA TRP A 329 16.83 -38.80 -4.76
C TRP A 329 16.52 -39.33 -3.35
N LEU A 330 15.35 -39.00 -2.81
CA LEU A 330 14.91 -39.50 -1.50
C LEU A 330 14.82 -41.03 -1.48
N ARG A 331 14.44 -41.65 -2.61
CA ARG A 331 14.43 -43.10 -2.78
C ARG A 331 15.83 -43.70 -2.67
N HIS A 332 16.83 -43.11 -3.31
CA HIS A 332 18.22 -43.60 -3.22
C HIS A 332 18.80 -43.41 -1.82
N LEU A 333 18.49 -42.29 -1.17
CA LEU A 333 18.92 -41.95 0.17
C LEU A 333 18.28 -42.87 1.25
N LEU A 334 16.99 -43.17 1.13
CA LEU A 334 16.24 -43.98 2.09
C LEU A 334 16.21 -45.48 1.70
N ASN A 335 17.37 -46.14 1.75
CA ASN A 335 17.52 -47.60 1.55
C ASN A 335 16.92 -48.11 0.23
N GLU A 336 17.29 -47.49 -0.90
CA GLU A 336 16.80 -47.84 -2.26
C GLU A 336 15.26 -47.82 -2.39
N GLY A 337 14.57 -47.07 -1.53
CA GLY A 337 13.12 -46.91 -1.54
C GLY A 337 12.35 -47.91 -0.68
N LYS A 338 13.03 -48.90 -0.10
CA LYS A 338 12.42 -49.81 0.86
C LYS A 338 11.95 -49.06 2.09
N SER A 339 12.73 -48.06 2.51
CA SER A 339 12.39 -47.26 3.68
C SER A 339 11.27 -46.23 3.43
N LEU A 340 11.04 -45.91 2.15
CA LEU A 340 10.15 -44.84 1.74
C LEU A 340 8.67 -45.25 1.77
N LYS A 341 8.35 -46.50 1.38
CA LYS A 341 6.97 -47.00 1.35
C LYS A 341 6.32 -47.05 2.74
N LYS A 342 7.04 -47.54 3.76
CA LYS A 342 6.50 -47.57 5.14
C LYS A 342 6.44 -46.17 5.74
N LEU A 343 7.34 -45.26 5.35
CA LEU A 343 7.26 -43.87 5.76
C LEU A 343 6.00 -43.21 5.19
N GLU A 344 5.66 -43.50 3.92
CA GLU A 344 4.39 -43.12 3.29
C GLU A 344 3.19 -43.68 4.06
N ASP A 345 3.20 -44.97 4.42
CA ASP A 345 2.13 -45.60 5.21
C ASP A 345 1.98 -44.96 6.60
N LEU A 346 3.10 -44.66 7.28
CA LEU A 346 3.11 -44.03 8.59
C LEU A 346 2.62 -42.58 8.54
N LEU A 347 2.96 -41.81 7.51
CA LEU A 347 2.57 -40.41 7.35
C LEU A 347 1.18 -40.24 6.71
N LEU A 348 0.52 -41.33 6.30
CA LEU A 348 -0.80 -41.28 5.66
C LEU A 348 -1.86 -40.48 6.46
N PRO A 349 -1.94 -40.56 7.81
CA PRO A 349 -2.84 -39.72 8.58
C PRO A 349 -2.60 -38.21 8.39
N ILE A 350 -1.33 -37.78 8.36
CA ILE A 350 -0.95 -36.38 8.10
C ILE A 350 -1.31 -35.97 6.68
N VAL A 351 -1.12 -36.87 5.71
CA VAL A 351 -1.55 -36.69 4.32
C VAL A 351 -3.08 -36.70 4.18
N ASN A 352 -3.84 -37.27 5.10
CA ASN A 352 -5.30 -37.15 5.04
C ASN A 352 -5.79 -35.85 5.68
N PHE A 353 -5.11 -35.42 6.74
CA PHE A 353 -5.43 -34.22 7.51
C PHE A 353 -5.34 -32.91 6.70
N TRP A 354 -4.53 -32.85 5.63
CA TRP A 354 -4.47 -31.62 4.81
C TRP A 354 -5.82 -31.25 4.20
N ARG A 355 -6.74 -32.21 3.98
CA ARG A 355 -8.07 -31.90 3.43
C ARG A 355 -8.89 -31.04 4.39
N ASP A 356 -8.73 -31.28 5.69
CA ASP A 356 -9.41 -30.53 6.74
C ASP A 356 -8.81 -29.12 6.86
N ILE A 357 -7.47 -29.02 6.81
CA ILE A 357 -6.75 -27.74 6.75
C ILE A 357 -7.14 -26.94 5.48
N ALA A 358 -7.16 -27.59 4.31
CA ALA A 358 -7.50 -26.95 3.04
C ALA A 358 -8.96 -26.47 2.97
N ARG A 359 -9.85 -27.05 3.78
CA ARG A 359 -11.23 -26.57 3.93
C ARG A 359 -11.25 -25.26 4.70
N ALA A 360 -10.48 -25.17 5.80
CA ALA A 360 -10.33 -23.95 6.59
C ALA A 360 -9.70 -22.81 5.77
N GLU A 361 -8.59 -23.08 5.06
CA GLU A 361 -7.91 -22.10 4.19
C GLU A 361 -8.81 -21.56 3.07
N ARG A 362 -9.61 -22.44 2.43
CA ARG A 362 -10.50 -22.02 1.33
C ARG A 362 -11.56 -21.05 1.78
N VAL A 363 -12.16 -21.28 2.95
CA VAL A 363 -13.13 -20.35 3.53
C VAL A 363 -12.46 -18.98 3.75
N LEU A 364 -11.22 -18.95 4.26
CA LEU A 364 -10.47 -17.72 4.54
C LEU A 364 -10.07 -16.93 3.29
N THR A 365 -9.69 -17.63 2.22
CA THR A 365 -9.15 -17.02 0.98
C THR A 365 -10.24 -16.55 0.00
N THR A 366 -11.45 -17.12 0.03
CA THR A 366 -12.56 -16.70 -0.85
C THR A 366 -13.18 -15.35 -0.49
N THR A 367 -13.01 -14.91 0.76
CA THR A 367 -13.42 -13.58 1.22
C THR A 367 -12.18 -12.72 1.25
N SER A 368 -12.24 -11.53 0.66
CA SER A 368 -11.12 -10.59 0.54
C SER A 368 -10.61 -10.11 1.91
N SER A 369 -9.88 -10.95 2.64
CA SER A 369 -9.34 -10.67 3.99
C SER A 369 -8.56 -9.36 4.02
N ARG A 370 -7.82 -9.08 2.93
CA ARG A 370 -7.09 -7.82 2.72
C ARG A 370 -7.99 -6.61 2.53
N GLY A 371 -9.14 -6.77 1.88
CA GLY A 371 -10.15 -5.73 1.71
C GLY A 371 -10.85 -5.42 3.03
N CYS A 372 -11.22 -6.46 3.79
CA CYS A 372 -11.85 -6.30 5.10
C CYS A 372 -10.88 -5.69 6.14
N SER A 373 -9.63 -6.17 6.24
CA SER A 373 -8.65 -5.61 7.18
C SER A 373 -8.38 -4.13 6.89
N ASN A 374 -8.29 -3.72 5.61
CA ASN A 374 -8.14 -2.30 5.30
C ASN A 374 -9.34 -1.48 5.78
N VAL A 375 -10.56 -1.96 5.53
CA VAL A 375 -11.81 -1.31 5.97
C VAL A 375 -11.88 -1.20 7.49
N ILE A 376 -11.56 -2.28 8.22
CA ILE A 376 -11.56 -2.29 9.69
C ILE A 376 -10.55 -1.30 10.23
N ARG A 377 -9.33 -1.27 9.69
CA ARG A 377 -8.29 -0.32 10.09
C ARG A 377 -8.64 1.14 9.77
N GLN A 378 -9.28 1.42 8.64
CA GLN A 378 -9.78 2.77 8.36
C GLN A 378 -10.94 3.15 9.28
N SER A 379 -11.79 2.18 9.65
CA SER A 379 -12.87 2.38 10.62
C SER A 379 -12.31 2.68 12.01
N LEU A 380 -11.28 1.95 12.47
CA LEU A 380 -10.54 2.25 13.70
C LEU A 380 -9.96 3.67 13.68
N LYS A 381 -9.34 4.09 12.58
CA LYS A 381 -8.85 5.48 12.43
C LYS A 381 -9.96 6.52 12.46
N ASN A 382 -11.14 6.20 11.94
CA ASN A 382 -12.30 7.09 12.05
C ASN A 382 -12.74 7.20 13.52
N LEU A 383 -12.74 6.11 14.28
CA LEU A 383 -13.04 6.12 15.71
C LEU A 383 -12.04 6.96 16.50
N GLU A 384 -10.73 6.78 16.26
CA GLU A 384 -9.69 7.62 16.89
C GLU A 384 -9.90 9.12 16.62
N LYS A 385 -10.28 9.48 15.39
CA LYS A 385 -10.61 10.87 15.03
C LYS A 385 -11.85 11.36 15.75
N ILE A 386 -12.89 10.53 15.85
CA ILE A 386 -14.13 10.85 16.57
C ILE A 386 -13.85 11.04 18.06
N ASP A 387 -13.05 10.18 18.69
CA ASP A 387 -12.71 10.29 20.11
C ASP A 387 -11.85 11.52 20.41
N ALA A 388 -10.94 11.88 19.50
CA ALA A 388 -10.16 13.11 19.59
C ALA A 388 -11.00 14.37 19.30
N PHE A 389 -12.19 14.22 18.75
CA PHE A 389 -13.05 15.34 18.39
C PHE A 389 -13.83 15.80 19.62
N ASN A 390 -13.49 17.00 20.12
CA ASN A 390 -14.23 17.62 21.20
C ASN A 390 -15.63 18.01 20.71
N SER A 391 -16.64 17.23 21.10
CA SER A 391 -18.03 17.38 20.65
C SER A 391 -18.78 18.55 21.30
N THR A 392 -18.20 19.19 22.31
CA THR A 392 -18.96 20.14 23.11
C THR A 392 -19.32 21.37 22.27
N SER A 393 -20.63 21.56 22.08
CA SER A 393 -21.32 22.71 21.47
C SER A 393 -21.76 22.59 20.00
N ILE A 394 -21.70 21.42 19.35
CA ILE A 394 -22.10 21.30 17.92
C ILE A 394 -23.61 21.20 17.74
N SER A 395 -24.29 20.33 18.51
CA SER A 395 -25.76 20.28 18.49
C SER A 395 -26.38 21.63 18.86
N SER A 396 -25.82 22.33 19.84
CA SER A 396 -26.26 23.68 20.20
C SER A 396 -25.98 24.69 19.10
N ALA A 397 -24.80 24.64 18.46
CA ALA A 397 -24.47 25.54 17.34
C ALA A 397 -25.40 25.33 16.15
N LEU A 398 -25.64 24.08 15.74
CA LEU A 398 -26.59 23.76 14.66
C LEU A 398 -28.01 24.24 15.00
N ALA A 399 -28.45 24.02 16.25
CA ALA A 399 -29.76 24.47 16.70
C ALA A 399 -29.86 26.00 16.71
N ASN A 400 -28.82 26.70 17.16
CA ASN A 400 -28.81 28.15 17.22
C ASN A 400 -28.77 28.80 15.83
N VAL A 401 -27.91 28.31 14.93
CA VAL A 401 -27.88 28.74 13.51
C VAL A 401 -29.26 28.55 12.89
N THR A 402 -29.90 27.39 13.08
CA THR A 402 -31.25 27.13 12.55
C THR A 402 -32.30 28.08 13.13
N ALA A 403 -32.26 28.32 14.44
CA ALA A 403 -33.22 29.20 15.12
C ALA A 403 -33.09 30.65 14.66
N VAL A 404 -31.86 31.17 14.61
CA VAL A 404 -31.58 32.55 14.18
C VAL A 404 -31.86 32.74 12.69
N SER A 405 -31.52 31.79 11.83
CA SER A 405 -31.89 31.87 10.41
C SER A 405 -33.41 31.90 10.22
N LYS A 406 -34.19 31.13 10.99
CA LYS A 406 -35.66 31.20 10.98
C LYS A 406 -36.19 32.55 11.48
N GLN A 407 -35.59 33.09 12.53
CA GLN A 407 -35.94 34.41 13.07
C GLN A 407 -35.66 35.51 12.04
N LEU A 408 -34.49 35.48 11.38
CA LEU A 408 -34.14 36.39 10.30
C LEU A 408 -35.13 36.34 9.13
N ILE A 409 -35.63 35.15 8.77
CA ILE A 409 -36.66 35.00 7.73
C ILE A 409 -37.99 35.61 8.18
N ALA A 410 -38.39 35.44 9.44
CA ALA A 410 -39.67 35.92 9.97
C ALA A 410 -39.68 37.45 10.14
N ASP A 411 -38.56 38.04 10.57
CA ASP A 411 -38.42 39.46 10.83
C ASP A 411 -38.16 40.28 9.55
N PHE A 412 -38.00 39.63 8.39
CA PHE A 412 -37.71 40.32 7.13
C PHE A 412 -38.97 40.87 6.45
N LYS A 413 -39.48 41.97 7.01
CA LYS A 413 -40.24 42.99 6.28
C LYS A 413 -39.57 44.33 6.55
N ILE A 414 -38.69 44.76 5.65
CA ILE A 414 -38.22 46.15 5.65
C ILE A 414 -39.22 46.93 4.79
N PRO A 415 -40.03 47.84 5.37
CA PRO A 415 -41.09 48.56 4.63
C PRO A 415 -40.57 49.38 3.44
N PHE A 416 -39.25 49.57 3.34
CA PHE A 416 -38.57 50.50 2.44
C PHE A 416 -37.53 49.81 1.54
N PHE A 417 -37.66 48.49 1.32
CA PHE A 417 -36.69 47.70 0.53
C PHE A 417 -36.52 48.22 -0.91
N ASP A 418 -37.59 48.74 -1.51
CA ASP A 418 -37.54 49.31 -2.87
C ASP A 418 -36.75 50.63 -2.93
N GLU A 419 -36.91 51.49 -1.92
CA GLU A 419 -36.13 52.74 -1.77
C GLU A 419 -34.65 52.42 -1.55
N PHE A 420 -34.38 51.37 -0.76
CA PHE A 420 -33.04 50.87 -0.55
C PHE A 420 -32.41 50.32 -1.84
N LYS A 421 -33.19 49.60 -2.65
CA LYS A 421 -32.75 49.07 -3.95
C LYS A 421 -32.49 50.18 -4.98
N GLN A 422 -33.27 51.26 -4.96
CA GLN A 422 -33.01 52.45 -5.78
C GLN A 422 -31.67 53.11 -5.42
N LEU A 423 -31.34 53.17 -4.14
CA LEU A 423 -30.05 53.64 -3.64
C LEU A 423 -28.87 52.77 -4.08
N LEU A 424 -29.04 51.45 -4.05
CA LEU A 424 -28.04 50.51 -4.56
C LEU A 424 -27.77 50.71 -6.06
N ASN A 425 -28.82 50.84 -6.87
CA ASN A 425 -28.67 51.08 -8.32
C ASN A 425 -27.96 52.41 -8.62
N PHE A 426 -28.24 53.42 -7.80
CA PHE A 426 -27.61 54.73 -7.91
C PHE A 426 -26.09 54.68 -7.62
N SER A 427 -25.63 53.75 -6.77
CA SER A 427 -24.21 53.61 -6.41
C SER A 427 -23.26 53.31 -7.58
N GLN A 428 -23.68 52.52 -8.58
CA GLN A 428 -22.83 52.20 -9.73
C GLN A 428 -22.57 53.45 -10.59
N SER A 429 -23.59 54.27 -10.77
CA SER A 429 -23.48 55.56 -11.43
C SER A 429 -22.60 56.52 -10.62
N LEU A 430 -22.69 56.50 -9.28
CA LEU A 430 -21.85 57.30 -8.40
C LEU A 430 -20.37 56.90 -8.43
N LYS A 431 -20.04 55.60 -8.48
CA LYS A 431 -18.64 55.12 -8.62
C LYS A 431 -17.99 55.64 -9.89
N ARG A 432 -18.69 55.51 -11.02
CA ARG A 432 -18.22 55.97 -12.33
C ARG A 432 -18.02 57.49 -12.32
N LEU A 433 -18.97 58.22 -11.73
CA LEU A 433 -18.91 59.66 -11.60
C LEU A 433 -17.73 60.12 -10.71
N SER A 434 -17.51 59.45 -9.58
CA SER A 434 -16.40 59.73 -8.66
C SER A 434 -15.05 59.61 -9.35
N PHE A 435 -14.84 58.53 -10.11
CA PHE A 435 -13.61 58.30 -10.89
C PHE A 435 -13.35 59.41 -11.92
N LYS A 436 -14.39 59.82 -12.66
CA LYS A 436 -14.29 60.92 -13.65
C LYS A 436 -13.97 62.26 -12.97
N LEU A 437 -14.64 62.58 -11.86
CA LEU A 437 -14.43 63.81 -11.12
C LEU A 437 -13.04 63.88 -10.47
N GLU A 438 -12.50 62.75 -10.02
CA GLU A 438 -11.13 62.66 -9.50
C GLU A 438 -10.09 62.98 -10.59
N ALA A 439 -10.32 62.53 -11.82
CA ALA A 439 -9.47 62.88 -12.94
C ALA A 439 -9.49 64.39 -13.27
N VAL A 440 -10.66 65.04 -13.21
CA VAL A 440 -10.78 66.50 -13.36
C VAL A 440 -10.06 67.25 -12.24
N ALA A 441 -10.17 66.74 -11.01
CA ALA A 441 -9.52 67.33 -9.84
C ALA A 441 -7.98 67.29 -9.94
N ASN A 442 -7.45 66.27 -10.60
CA ASN A 442 -6.02 66.00 -10.78
C ASN A 442 -5.44 66.49 -12.12
N TRP A 443 -6.25 67.17 -12.94
CA TRP A 443 -5.85 67.68 -14.25
C TRP A 443 -4.79 68.80 -14.15
N LYS A 444 -3.66 68.64 -14.86
CA LYS A 444 -2.50 69.57 -14.90
C LYS A 444 -2.73 70.83 -15.75
N LYS A 445 -3.77 71.59 -15.45
CA LYS A 445 -4.22 72.77 -16.23
C LYS A 445 -3.12 73.82 -16.45
N TYR A 446 -2.35 74.09 -15.41
CA TYR A 446 -1.27 75.09 -15.45
C TYR A 446 -0.15 74.71 -16.42
N ASP A 447 0.21 73.43 -16.47
CA ASP A 447 1.23 72.92 -17.40
C ASP A 447 0.76 73.07 -18.85
N ILE A 448 -0.52 72.78 -19.12
CA ILE A 448 -1.13 72.90 -20.45
C ILE A 448 -1.24 74.36 -20.89
N TYR A 449 -1.66 75.24 -19.98
CA TYR A 449 -1.69 76.68 -20.25
C TYR A 449 -0.30 77.23 -20.60
N ILE A 450 0.74 76.83 -19.86
CA ILE A 450 2.14 77.20 -20.17
C ILE A 450 2.57 76.65 -21.52
N GLN A 451 2.21 75.40 -21.84
CA GLN A 451 2.57 74.78 -23.11
C GLN A 451 1.94 75.52 -24.29
N LEU A 452 0.65 75.84 -24.23
CA LEU A 452 -0.05 76.60 -25.26
C LEU A 452 0.51 78.02 -25.40
N HIS A 453 0.88 78.66 -24.29
CA HIS A 453 1.52 79.97 -24.32
C HIS A 453 2.89 79.92 -25.01
N ARG A 454 3.72 78.91 -24.69
CA ARG A 454 5.00 78.67 -25.36
C ARG A 454 4.83 78.34 -26.84
N PHE A 455 3.80 77.56 -27.18
CA PHE A 455 3.45 77.25 -28.57
C PHE A 455 3.12 78.54 -29.32
N LYS A 456 2.25 79.40 -28.78
CA LYS A 456 1.89 80.70 -29.37
C LYS A 456 3.12 81.53 -29.71
N THR A 457 4.00 81.74 -28.72
CA THR A 457 5.22 82.53 -28.93
C THR A 457 6.12 81.92 -30.01
N LYS A 458 6.16 80.59 -30.12
CA LYS A 458 6.92 79.90 -31.17
C LYS A 458 6.25 79.97 -32.54
N TYR A 459 4.92 79.97 -32.59
CA TYR A 459 4.12 80.07 -33.82
C TYR A 459 4.20 81.48 -34.42
N GLU A 460 4.04 82.52 -33.59
CA GLU A 460 4.15 83.94 -34.01
C GLU A 460 5.56 84.31 -34.49
N LYS A 461 6.59 83.61 -34.01
CA LYS A 461 8.00 83.79 -34.45
C LYS A 461 8.34 83.07 -35.75
N SER A 462 7.45 82.25 -36.30
CA SER A 462 7.72 81.59 -37.59
C SER A 462 7.50 82.54 -38.76
N THR A 463 8.46 82.55 -39.68
CA THR A 463 8.51 83.47 -40.80
C THR A 463 7.94 82.89 -42.10
N THR A 464 7.72 81.56 -42.15
CA THR A 464 7.16 80.86 -43.32
C THR A 464 5.87 80.11 -42.98
N GLU A 465 4.96 80.01 -43.95
CA GLU A 465 3.68 79.31 -43.77
C GLU A 465 3.86 77.79 -43.57
N ASP A 466 4.88 77.19 -44.19
CA ASP A 466 5.17 75.76 -44.02
C ASP A 466 5.73 75.43 -42.63
N GLU A 467 6.51 76.33 -42.02
CA GLU A 467 6.93 76.20 -40.63
C GLU A 467 5.75 76.30 -39.66
N LYS A 468 4.84 77.25 -39.89
CA LYS A 468 3.62 77.41 -39.08
C LYS A 468 2.75 76.16 -39.14
N ARG A 469 2.54 75.60 -40.35
CA ARG A 469 1.81 74.33 -40.56
C ARG A 469 2.44 73.15 -39.85
N ASN A 470 3.75 72.97 -39.98
CA ASN A 470 4.46 71.88 -39.34
C ASN A 470 4.43 72.00 -37.81
N LYS A 471 4.51 73.22 -37.25
CA LYS A 471 4.38 73.46 -35.82
C LYS A 471 2.97 73.12 -35.30
N LEU A 472 1.90 73.51 -36.00
CA LEU A 472 0.52 73.16 -35.63
C LEU A 472 0.32 71.64 -35.60
N ARG A 473 0.72 70.94 -36.67
CA ARG A 473 0.62 69.47 -36.73
C ARG A 473 1.45 68.80 -35.63
N ASN A 474 2.69 69.21 -35.43
CA ASN A 474 3.55 68.60 -34.42
C ASN A 474 3.07 68.87 -32.98
N GLU A 475 2.41 69.99 -32.73
CA GLU A 475 1.92 70.32 -31.39
C GLU A 475 0.69 69.49 -31.03
N PHE A 476 -0.31 69.41 -31.92
CA PHE A 476 -1.61 68.79 -31.61
C PHE A 476 -1.78 67.33 -32.07
N LEU A 477 -0.93 66.84 -32.99
CA LEU A 477 -0.96 65.43 -33.43
C LEU A 477 0.11 64.55 -32.74
N THR A 478 1.00 65.14 -31.94
CA THR A 478 1.85 64.34 -31.04
C THR A 478 1.10 64.21 -29.71
N ASN A 479 1.16 63.04 -29.06
CA ASN A 479 0.44 62.68 -27.82
C ASN A 479 0.71 63.59 -26.58
N ARG A 480 1.21 64.82 -26.75
CA ARG A 480 1.52 65.79 -25.69
C ARG A 480 0.29 66.23 -24.89
N TYR A 481 -0.88 66.16 -25.49
CA TYR A 481 -2.14 66.53 -24.87
C TYR A 481 -3.03 65.32 -24.56
N LYS A 482 -2.47 64.11 -24.54
CA LYS A 482 -3.23 62.87 -24.29
C LYS A 482 -3.97 62.86 -22.95
N ASP A 483 -3.42 63.54 -21.95
CA ASP A 483 -4.07 63.70 -20.63
C ASP A 483 -5.40 64.49 -20.71
N LEU A 484 -5.69 65.16 -21.82
CA LEU A 484 -6.96 65.85 -22.08
C LEU A 484 -8.08 64.91 -22.56
N GLU A 485 -7.77 63.71 -23.06
CA GLU A 485 -8.77 62.71 -23.46
C GLU A 485 -9.69 62.34 -22.29
N VAL A 486 -9.19 62.41 -21.04
CA VAL A 486 -9.95 62.10 -19.83
C VAL A 486 -11.07 63.12 -19.55
N LEU A 487 -10.94 64.35 -20.05
CA LEU A 487 -12.00 65.37 -19.91
C LEU A 487 -13.12 65.16 -20.91
N GLN A 488 -12.83 64.54 -22.07
CA GLN A 488 -13.81 64.27 -23.13
C GLN A 488 -14.84 63.20 -22.72
N ASP A 489 -14.54 62.43 -21.67
CA ASP A 489 -15.41 61.39 -21.12
C ASP A 489 -16.52 61.91 -20.20
N ILE A 490 -16.57 63.23 -19.92
CA ILE A 490 -17.60 63.85 -19.10
C ILE A 490 -18.65 64.49 -20.03
N GLY A 491 -19.88 63.99 -19.96
CA GLY A 491 -20.97 64.45 -20.83
C GLY A 491 -22.27 64.72 -20.07
N GLU A 492 -23.35 65.06 -20.81
CA GLU A 492 -24.61 65.49 -20.19
C GLU A 492 -25.26 64.45 -19.27
N GLU A 493 -24.98 63.16 -19.47
CA GLU A 493 -25.39 62.12 -18.53
C GLU A 493 -24.75 62.31 -17.13
N ASP A 494 -23.47 62.68 -17.07
CA ASP A 494 -22.76 62.91 -15.80
C ASP A 494 -23.24 64.19 -15.12
N LYS A 495 -23.56 65.23 -15.90
CA LYS A 495 -24.18 66.46 -15.39
C LYS A 495 -25.55 66.18 -14.77
N LEU A 496 -26.43 65.46 -15.48
CA LEU A 496 -27.74 65.07 -14.97
C LEU A 496 -27.62 64.18 -13.73
N LEU A 497 -26.60 63.31 -13.66
CA LEU A 497 -26.31 62.51 -12.47
C LEU A 497 -25.88 63.37 -11.28
N ILE A 498 -25.05 64.40 -11.48
CA ILE A 498 -24.66 65.34 -10.43
C ILE A 498 -25.86 66.16 -9.96
N GLU A 499 -26.69 66.68 -10.86
CA GLU A 499 -27.91 67.43 -10.53
C GLU A 499 -28.89 66.56 -9.71
N SER A 500 -29.08 65.33 -10.16
CA SER A 500 -29.86 64.31 -9.43
C SER A 500 -29.23 64.03 -8.06
N PHE A 501 -27.91 63.89 -7.97
CA PHE A 501 -27.22 63.65 -6.70
C PHE A 501 -27.28 64.82 -5.73
N VAL A 502 -27.22 66.06 -6.22
CA VAL A 502 -27.20 67.28 -5.40
C VAL A 502 -28.61 67.65 -4.92
N SER A 503 -29.65 67.28 -5.67
CA SER A 503 -31.05 67.48 -5.29
C SER A 503 -31.59 66.39 -4.36
N LYS A 504 -31.17 65.14 -4.53
CA LYS A 504 -31.55 63.98 -3.71
C LYS A 504 -31.00 63.87 -2.27
N PRO A 505 -29.98 64.58 -1.78
CA PRO A 505 -29.47 64.37 -0.42
C PRO A 505 -30.49 64.73 0.65
N LYS A 506 -31.34 65.72 0.39
CA LYS A 506 -32.45 66.08 1.28
C LYS A 506 -33.48 64.96 1.36
N GLU A 507 -33.74 64.30 0.24
CA GLU A 507 -34.63 63.15 0.16
C GLU A 507 -34.01 61.93 0.85
N PHE A 508 -32.73 61.66 0.58
CA PHE A 508 -31.96 60.60 1.22
C PHE A 508 -31.88 60.77 2.75
N ASN A 509 -31.52 61.95 3.24
CA ASN A 509 -31.45 62.22 4.69
C ASN A 509 -32.83 62.17 5.36
N ARG A 510 -33.92 62.44 4.61
CA ARG A 510 -35.29 62.30 5.10
C ARG A 510 -35.72 60.83 5.18
N THR A 511 -35.26 59.99 4.26
CA THR A 511 -35.52 58.54 4.25
C THR A 511 -34.64 57.79 5.25
N MET A 512 -33.36 58.16 5.39
CA MET A 512 -32.37 57.49 6.23
C MET A 512 -32.38 58.02 7.68
N THR A 513 -33.49 57.84 8.37
CA THR A 513 -33.69 58.29 9.77
C THR A 513 -32.85 57.51 10.79
N ASP A 514 -32.56 58.11 11.95
CA ASP A 514 -31.89 57.44 13.07
C ASP A 514 -32.64 56.16 13.51
N ALA A 515 -33.97 56.17 13.44
CA ALA A 515 -34.81 55.02 13.74
C ALA A 515 -34.59 53.86 12.74
N LEU A 516 -34.36 54.16 11.46
CA LEU A 516 -34.06 53.17 10.43
C LEU A 516 -32.67 52.57 10.63
N LEU A 517 -31.68 53.41 10.91
CA LEU A 517 -30.32 52.98 11.26
C LEU A 517 -30.33 52.08 12.50
N GLY A 518 -31.05 52.46 13.55
CA GLY A 518 -31.24 51.63 14.74
C GLY A 518 -31.85 50.27 14.42
N ASN A 519 -32.89 50.23 13.58
CA ASN A 519 -33.54 48.98 13.17
C ASN A 519 -32.61 48.07 12.34
N ILE A 520 -31.80 48.63 11.43
CA ILE A 520 -30.80 47.88 10.67
C ILE A 520 -29.69 47.35 11.59
N GLN A 521 -29.20 48.17 12.51
CA GLN A 521 -28.21 47.74 13.50
C GLN A 521 -28.74 46.62 14.38
N ASP A 522 -29.97 46.73 14.87
CA ASP A 522 -30.61 45.71 15.71
C ASP A 522 -30.77 44.39 14.95
N LYS A 523 -31.17 44.43 13.68
CA LYS A 523 -31.24 43.24 12.83
C LYS A 523 -29.86 42.67 12.46
N MET A 524 -28.82 43.50 12.41
CA MET A 524 -27.43 43.08 12.19
C MET A 524 -26.79 42.39 13.40
N LYS A 525 -27.32 42.60 14.61
CA LYS A 525 -26.87 41.86 15.80
C LYS A 525 -27.15 40.36 15.69
N LEU A 526 -28.23 39.96 15.01
CA LEU A 526 -28.59 38.54 14.86
C LEU A 526 -27.54 37.73 14.06
N PRO A 527 -27.09 38.16 12.87
CA PRO A 527 -25.96 37.53 12.17
C PRO A 527 -24.68 37.46 13.00
N GLN A 528 -24.36 38.53 13.74
CA GLN A 528 -23.18 38.58 14.62
C GLN A 528 -23.26 37.59 15.78
N GLN A 529 -24.46 37.37 16.34
CA GLN A 529 -24.70 36.43 17.44
C GLN A 529 -24.36 34.98 17.05
N ILE A 530 -24.56 34.59 15.80
CA ILE A 530 -24.32 33.22 15.33
C ILE A 530 -22.97 32.99 14.64
N GLU A 531 -22.12 34.01 14.54
CA GLU A 531 -20.81 33.86 13.88
C GLU A 531 -19.93 32.79 14.55
N SER A 532 -19.94 32.78 15.89
CA SER A 532 -19.23 31.75 16.65
C SER A 532 -19.78 30.34 16.40
N ASP A 533 -21.10 30.20 16.28
CA ASP A 533 -21.76 28.92 15.97
C ASP A 533 -21.50 28.49 14.53
N ILE A 534 -21.52 29.40 13.56
CA ILE A 534 -21.14 29.13 12.17
C ILE A 534 -19.71 28.60 12.09
N LYS A 535 -18.78 29.15 12.87
CA LYS A 535 -17.41 28.64 12.96
C LYS A 535 -17.37 27.22 13.52
N VAL A 536 -18.20 26.91 14.53
CA VAL A 536 -18.34 25.55 15.07
C VAL A 536 -18.89 24.59 14.00
N VAL A 537 -19.93 25.01 13.25
CA VAL A 537 -20.48 24.21 12.13
C VAL A 537 -19.44 24.00 11.04
N ARG A 538 -18.63 25.00 10.67
CA ARG A 538 -17.56 24.86 9.70
C ARG A 538 -16.50 23.84 10.15
N ASN A 539 -16.05 23.94 11.40
CA ASN A 539 -15.09 22.98 11.96
C ASN A 539 -15.65 21.55 11.93
N TYR A 540 -16.95 21.39 12.18
CA TYR A 540 -17.62 20.10 12.07
C TYR A 540 -17.70 19.57 10.64
N VAL A 541 -17.98 20.44 9.66
CA VAL A 541 -17.98 20.08 8.23
C VAL A 541 -16.60 19.60 7.78
N GLU A 542 -15.53 20.31 8.16
CA GLU A 542 -14.14 19.91 7.88
C GLU A 542 -13.77 18.60 8.59
N PHE A 543 -14.27 18.40 9.81
CA PHE A 543 -14.11 17.13 10.51
C PHE A 543 -14.73 15.97 9.73
N ILE A 544 -15.98 16.09 9.26
CA ILE A 544 -16.62 15.03 8.45
C ILE A 544 -15.83 14.78 7.17
N LYS A 545 -15.35 15.82 6.47
CA LYS A 545 -14.49 15.66 5.27
C LYS A 545 -13.24 14.83 5.53
N SER A 546 -12.71 14.88 6.75
CA SER A 546 -11.53 14.13 7.14
C SER A 546 -11.78 12.63 7.36
N LEU A 547 -13.03 12.20 7.51
CA LEU A 547 -13.39 10.80 7.77
C LEU A 547 -13.34 9.95 6.49
N TYR A 548 -12.92 8.70 6.63
CA TYR A 548 -12.94 7.72 5.55
C TYR A 548 -14.36 7.20 5.30
N MET A 549 -14.84 7.26 4.06
CA MET A 549 -16.14 6.71 3.66
C MET A 549 -15.97 5.39 2.92
N LEU A 550 -16.82 4.42 3.23
CA LEU A 550 -16.79 3.10 2.61
C LEU A 550 -17.39 3.14 1.21
N THR A 551 -16.71 2.49 0.27
CA THR A 551 -17.29 2.21 -1.04
C THR A 551 -18.34 1.09 -0.95
N ARG A 552 -19.25 1.00 -1.93
CA ARG A 552 -20.24 -0.10 -2.00
C ARG A 552 -19.59 -1.49 -1.92
N LYS A 553 -18.44 -1.67 -2.58
CA LYS A 553 -17.69 -2.93 -2.55
C LYS A 553 -17.19 -3.26 -1.14
N GLU A 554 -16.73 -2.25 -0.40
CA GLU A 554 -16.28 -2.40 0.99
C GLU A 554 -17.43 -2.66 1.96
N GLN A 555 -18.57 -1.99 1.77
CA GLN A 555 -19.81 -2.25 2.52
C GLN A 555 -20.28 -3.70 2.33
N ASP A 556 -20.24 -4.22 1.11
CA ASP A 556 -20.61 -5.62 0.85
C ASP A 556 -19.60 -6.62 1.45
N ALA A 557 -18.32 -6.25 1.49
CA ALA A 557 -17.28 -7.07 2.08
C ALA A 557 -17.42 -7.16 3.61
N ILE A 558 -17.63 -6.03 4.29
CA ILE A 558 -17.75 -5.99 5.75
C ILE A 558 -19.04 -6.64 6.26
N LYS A 559 -20.15 -6.55 5.51
CA LYS A 559 -21.43 -7.24 5.84
C LYS A 559 -21.30 -8.75 5.95
N ARG A 560 -20.43 -9.36 5.15
CA ARG A 560 -20.21 -10.82 5.15
C ARG A 560 -19.27 -11.28 6.27
N LEU A 561 -18.59 -10.35 6.93
CA LEU A 561 -17.55 -10.64 7.92
C LEU A 561 -18.07 -11.41 9.15
N PRO A 562 -19.26 -11.10 9.74
CA PRO A 562 -19.76 -11.85 10.89
C PRO A 562 -20.03 -13.33 10.57
N ASP A 563 -20.68 -13.61 9.43
CA ASP A 563 -21.00 -14.97 9.03
C ASP A 563 -19.72 -15.75 8.67
N PHE A 564 -18.77 -15.06 8.05
CA PHE A 564 -17.45 -15.58 7.78
C PHE A 564 -16.69 -15.99 9.06
N LEU A 565 -16.59 -15.09 10.04
CA LEU A 565 -15.92 -15.35 11.31
C LEU A 565 -16.61 -16.48 12.09
N PHE A 566 -17.93 -16.61 11.95
CA PHE A 566 -18.68 -17.72 12.52
C PHE A 566 -18.33 -19.07 11.87
N VAL A 567 -18.19 -19.14 10.55
CA VAL A 567 -17.74 -20.38 9.87
C VAL A 567 -16.33 -20.77 10.31
N VAL A 568 -15.41 -19.81 10.44
CA VAL A 568 -14.06 -20.07 10.95
C VAL A 568 -14.10 -20.60 12.39
N LYS A 569 -14.94 -19.99 13.25
CA LYS A 569 -15.14 -20.45 14.63
C LYS A 569 -15.68 -21.88 14.70
N ASN A 570 -16.67 -22.24 13.87
CA ASN A 570 -17.20 -23.61 13.86
C ASN A 570 -16.15 -24.65 13.43
N ILE A 571 -15.32 -24.33 12.43
CA ILE A 571 -14.21 -25.20 12.01
C ILE A 571 -13.19 -25.36 13.16
N MET A 572 -12.99 -24.31 13.95
CA MET A 572 -12.09 -24.31 15.11
C MET A 572 -12.64 -25.12 16.29
N ASP A 573 -13.94 -25.01 16.57
CA ASP A 573 -14.62 -25.78 17.61
C ASP A 573 -14.60 -27.29 17.26
N ASP A 574 -14.69 -27.63 15.97
CA ASP A 574 -14.46 -28.99 15.47
C ASP A 574 -13.00 -29.47 15.64
N GLY A 575 -12.06 -28.55 15.86
CA GLY A 575 -10.62 -28.83 15.96
C GLY A 575 -10.25 -29.80 17.08
N GLU A 576 -11.01 -29.82 18.19
CA GLU A 576 -10.78 -30.81 19.26
C GLU A 576 -11.17 -32.23 18.81
N MET A 577 -12.30 -32.37 18.10
CA MET A 577 -12.71 -33.64 17.51
C MET A 577 -11.76 -34.08 16.40
N MET A 578 -11.28 -33.14 15.58
CA MET A 578 -10.26 -33.42 14.56
C MET A 578 -8.97 -33.93 15.20
N SER A 579 -8.52 -33.34 16.31
CA SER A 579 -7.34 -33.79 17.05
C SER A 579 -7.49 -35.22 17.55
N LYS A 580 -8.64 -35.54 18.17
CA LYS A 580 -8.96 -36.90 18.65
C LYS A 580 -9.02 -37.91 17.50
N SER A 581 -9.67 -37.57 16.40
CA SER A 581 -9.76 -38.41 15.20
C SER A 581 -8.38 -38.66 14.58
N LEU A 582 -7.58 -37.61 14.43
CA LEU A 582 -6.24 -37.70 13.85
C LEU A 582 -5.30 -38.53 14.73
N LYS A 583 -5.33 -38.33 16.05
CA LYS A 583 -4.57 -39.15 17.00
C LYS A 583 -4.93 -40.63 16.88
N SER A 584 -6.22 -40.95 16.83
CA SER A 584 -6.68 -42.33 16.62
C SER A 584 -6.19 -42.92 15.29
N GLN A 585 -6.19 -42.14 14.20
CA GLN A 585 -5.65 -42.57 12.91
C GLN A 585 -4.14 -42.81 12.95
N ILE A 586 -3.38 -41.95 13.65
CA ILE A 586 -1.94 -42.13 13.85
C ILE A 586 -1.66 -43.42 14.65
N GLU A 587 -2.37 -43.63 15.76
CA GLU A 587 -2.26 -44.83 16.58
C GLU A 587 -2.60 -46.10 15.78
N GLY A 588 -3.60 -46.01 14.90
CA GLY A 588 -4.04 -47.09 13.99
C GLY A 588 -2.98 -47.55 12.98
N THR A 589 -1.92 -46.79 12.73
CA THR A 589 -0.83 -47.20 11.82
C THR A 589 0.07 -48.32 12.38
N LYS A 590 -0.10 -48.70 13.66
CA LYS A 590 0.63 -49.79 14.36
C LYS A 590 2.17 -49.67 14.36
N GLY A 591 2.71 -48.53 13.92
CA GLY A 591 4.15 -48.25 13.85
C GLY A 591 4.54 -46.80 14.19
N PHE A 592 3.59 -45.97 14.63
CA PHE A 592 3.78 -44.56 14.97
C PHE A 592 4.85 -44.32 16.04
N GLN A 593 4.98 -45.21 17.03
CA GLN A 593 6.03 -45.13 18.06
C GLN A 593 7.44 -45.17 17.48
N ARG A 594 7.60 -45.67 16.25
CA ARG A 594 8.88 -45.63 15.54
C ARG A 594 9.24 -44.22 15.12
N LEU A 595 8.29 -43.42 14.62
CA LEU A 595 8.54 -42.02 14.24
C LEU A 595 8.85 -41.14 15.46
N ALA A 596 8.27 -41.45 16.62
CA ALA A 596 8.58 -40.76 17.88
C ALA A 596 10.05 -40.87 18.33
N LYS A 597 10.83 -41.85 17.80
CA LYS A 597 12.26 -42.01 18.15
C LYS A 597 13.18 -40.98 17.50
N LEU A 598 12.72 -40.23 16.49
CA LEU A 598 13.47 -39.12 15.91
C LEU A 598 13.09 -37.82 16.64
N SER A 599 13.67 -37.61 17.83
CA SER A 599 13.39 -36.43 18.66
C SER A 599 13.85 -35.11 17.99
N SER A 600 14.87 -35.16 17.15
CA SER A 600 15.47 -34.01 16.46
C SER A 600 14.74 -33.57 15.18
N ALA A 601 13.61 -34.18 14.81
CA ALA A 601 12.92 -33.88 13.55
C ALA A 601 12.50 -32.41 13.40
N ARG A 602 12.06 -31.75 14.49
CA ARG A 602 11.66 -30.32 14.49
C ARG A 602 12.88 -29.42 14.27
N ASP A 603 13.94 -29.62 15.03
CA ASP A 603 15.20 -28.87 14.92
C ASP A 603 15.84 -29.07 13.53
N THR A 604 15.77 -30.30 13.00
CA THR A 604 16.24 -30.61 11.65
C THR A 604 15.46 -29.83 10.59
N THR A 605 14.12 -29.77 10.71
CA THR A 605 13.28 -28.95 9.83
C THR A 605 13.68 -27.48 9.88
N LEU A 606 13.80 -26.90 11.07
CA LEU A 606 14.14 -25.49 11.28
C LEU A 606 15.48 -25.16 10.60
N GLN A 607 16.52 -25.94 10.90
CA GLN A 607 17.84 -25.72 10.32
C GLN A 607 17.85 -25.89 8.79
N LEU A 608 17.14 -26.90 8.25
CA LEU A 608 17.02 -27.09 6.80
C LEU A 608 16.30 -25.91 6.11
N LEU A 609 15.26 -25.36 6.73
CA LEU A 609 14.52 -24.22 6.18
C LEU A 609 15.32 -22.93 6.22
N PHE A 610 16.02 -22.66 7.32
CA PHE A 610 16.92 -21.52 7.44
C PHE A 610 17.98 -21.53 6.34
N ILE A 611 18.61 -22.68 6.12
CA ILE A 611 19.61 -22.86 5.07
C ILE A 611 18.99 -22.75 3.67
N HIS A 612 17.82 -23.35 3.46
CA HIS A 612 17.08 -23.24 2.20
C HIS A 612 16.74 -21.79 1.85
N GLN A 613 16.24 -21.00 2.81
CA GLN A 613 15.94 -19.58 2.61
C GLN A 613 17.22 -18.74 2.35
N SER A 614 18.32 -19.04 3.06
CA SER A 614 19.62 -18.42 2.77
C SER A 614 20.04 -18.67 1.33
N LEU A 615 19.90 -19.91 0.85
CA LEU A 615 20.33 -20.30 -0.48
C LEU A 615 19.49 -19.64 -1.57
N ILE A 616 18.16 -19.54 -1.39
CA ILE A 616 17.30 -18.78 -2.31
C ILE A 616 17.77 -17.33 -2.43
N LEU A 617 18.13 -16.70 -1.31
CA LEU A 617 18.67 -15.34 -1.33
C LEU A 617 20.01 -15.27 -2.05
N TYR A 618 20.92 -16.20 -1.76
CA TYR A 618 22.28 -16.26 -2.33
C TYR A 618 22.27 -16.50 -3.85
N GLN A 619 21.25 -17.19 -4.35
CA GLN A 619 21.04 -17.50 -5.77
C GLN A 619 20.47 -16.33 -6.58
N ARG A 620 19.99 -15.26 -5.93
CA ARG A 620 19.36 -14.16 -6.65
C ARG A 620 20.35 -13.45 -7.57
N PRO A 621 20.05 -13.30 -8.87
CA PRO A 621 20.94 -12.60 -9.80
C PRO A 621 21.06 -11.11 -9.46
N ASP A 622 20.06 -10.54 -8.80
CA ASP A 622 20.01 -9.16 -8.35
C ASP A 622 20.46 -8.98 -6.88
N LEU A 623 21.03 -10.00 -6.22
CA LEU A 623 21.45 -9.92 -4.81
C LEU A 623 22.37 -8.71 -4.55
N HIS A 624 23.32 -8.45 -5.45
CA HIS A 624 24.21 -7.29 -5.35
C HIS A 624 23.40 -5.98 -5.33
N GLN A 625 22.42 -5.84 -6.23
CA GLN A 625 21.56 -4.66 -6.31
C GLN A 625 20.67 -4.53 -5.06
N ILE A 626 20.15 -5.63 -4.53
CA ILE A 626 19.34 -5.64 -3.30
C ILE A 626 20.15 -5.09 -2.12
N VAL A 627 21.38 -5.57 -1.95
CA VAL A 627 22.28 -5.11 -0.89
C VAL A 627 22.61 -3.62 -1.06
N GLN A 628 22.90 -3.17 -2.27
CA GLN A 628 23.17 -1.76 -2.55
C GLN A 628 21.95 -0.86 -2.29
N ASN A 629 20.75 -1.29 -2.70
CA ASN A 629 19.51 -0.56 -2.44
C ASN A 629 19.21 -0.47 -0.94
N PHE A 630 19.46 -1.53 -0.18
CA PHE A 630 19.32 -1.50 1.27
C PHE A 630 20.24 -0.44 1.90
N LEU A 631 21.53 -0.49 1.59
CA LEU A 631 22.50 0.48 2.11
C LEU A 631 22.10 1.91 1.76
N ARG A 632 21.78 2.17 0.48
CA ARG A 632 21.38 3.51 0.01
C ARG A 632 20.14 4.02 0.72
N ASN A 633 19.08 3.21 0.80
CA ASN A 633 17.80 3.64 1.36
C ASN A 633 17.93 3.89 2.87
N PHE A 634 18.72 3.09 3.59
CA PHE A 634 18.94 3.29 5.02
C PHE A 634 19.90 4.44 5.35
N MET A 635 20.89 4.72 4.49
CA MET A 635 21.69 5.95 4.59
C MET A 635 20.79 7.18 4.40
N ALA A 636 19.94 7.20 3.37
CA ALA A 636 18.99 8.29 3.15
C ALA A 636 17.99 8.45 4.32
N LEU A 637 17.50 7.34 4.88
CA LEU A 637 16.65 7.36 6.06
C LEU A 637 17.38 7.94 7.29
N SER A 638 18.64 7.56 7.50
CA SER A 638 19.47 8.08 8.60
C SER A 638 19.66 9.60 8.50
N GLU A 639 19.97 10.11 7.31
CA GLU A 639 20.04 11.56 7.05
C GLU A 639 18.70 12.25 7.32
N LYS A 640 17.59 11.61 6.93
CA LYS A 640 16.25 12.14 7.18
C LYS A 640 15.92 12.19 8.68
N ILE A 641 16.24 11.15 9.43
CA ILE A 641 16.07 11.10 10.88
C ILE A 641 16.93 12.18 11.56
N ALA A 642 18.16 12.43 11.06
CA ALA A 642 19.03 13.47 11.58
C ALA A 642 18.41 14.88 11.46
N SER A 643 17.56 15.10 10.45
CA SER A 643 16.85 16.38 10.22
C SER A 643 15.64 16.62 11.14
N LEU A 644 15.22 15.62 11.94
CA LEU A 644 14.04 15.72 12.79
C LEU A 644 14.24 16.65 14.02
N PRO A 645 13.14 17.24 14.54
CA PRO A 645 13.16 17.95 15.82
C PRO A 645 13.72 17.08 16.96
N HIS A 646 14.34 17.71 17.96
CA HIS A 646 15.04 17.00 19.04
C HIS A 646 14.13 16.01 19.81
N LEU A 647 12.87 16.39 20.06
CA LEU A 647 11.89 15.55 20.76
C LEU A 647 11.54 14.28 19.97
N GLU A 648 11.37 14.39 18.66
CA GLU A 648 11.12 13.24 17.78
C GLU A 648 12.34 12.32 17.68
N ARG A 649 13.55 12.89 17.59
CA ARG A 649 14.80 12.10 17.66
C ARG A 649 14.95 11.34 18.97
N LYS A 650 14.59 11.96 20.10
CA LYS A 650 14.61 11.32 21.42
C LYS A 650 13.58 10.18 21.53
N PHE A 651 12.42 10.33 20.90
CA PHE A 651 11.36 9.32 20.85
C PHE A 651 11.76 8.08 20.04
N ILE A 652 12.45 8.26 18.91
CA ILE A 652 12.95 7.14 18.10
C ILE A 652 13.91 6.24 18.90
N GLY A 653 14.72 6.84 19.78
CA GLY A 653 15.61 6.10 20.69
C GLY A 653 16.94 5.71 20.03
N SER A 654 17.32 4.43 20.12
CA SER A 654 18.60 3.88 19.62
C SER A 654 18.90 4.34 18.18
N GLN A 655 20.13 4.80 17.95
CA GLN A 655 20.58 5.21 16.62
C GLN A 655 20.62 4.01 15.67
N LEU A 656 20.36 4.26 14.39
CA LEU A 656 20.61 3.26 13.36
C LEU A 656 22.09 2.86 13.38
N PRO A 657 22.41 1.60 13.03
CA PRO A 657 23.79 1.14 12.98
C PRO A 657 24.62 1.91 11.93
N ASP A 658 25.93 1.92 12.13
CA ASP A 658 26.86 2.52 11.19
C ASP A 658 26.90 1.73 9.87
N PHE A 659 26.21 2.26 8.86
CA PHE A 659 26.12 1.63 7.54
C PHE A 659 27.44 1.61 6.77
N SER A 660 28.45 2.38 7.18
CA SER A 660 29.79 2.32 6.57
C SER A 660 30.51 1.02 6.94
N SER A 661 30.44 0.63 8.21
CA SER A 661 30.92 -0.67 8.71
C SER A 661 30.14 -1.84 8.10
N ILE A 662 28.81 -1.71 7.96
CA ILE A 662 27.97 -2.71 7.29
C ILE A 662 28.39 -2.92 5.82
N ASN A 663 28.74 -1.86 5.09
CA ASN A 663 29.15 -1.95 3.68
C ASN A 663 30.41 -2.82 3.46
N ILE A 664 31.37 -2.78 4.39
CA ILE A 664 32.57 -3.64 4.35
C ILE A 664 32.15 -5.11 4.51
N THR A 665 31.32 -5.40 5.51
CA THR A 665 30.83 -6.76 5.77
C THR A 665 29.95 -7.29 4.64
N MET A 666 29.17 -6.42 3.97
CA MET A 666 28.41 -6.74 2.76
C MET A 666 29.31 -7.16 1.60
N SER A 667 30.42 -6.46 1.41
CA SER A 667 31.38 -6.77 0.33
C SER A 667 32.04 -8.15 0.55
N ILE A 668 32.39 -8.47 1.80
CA ILE A 668 32.90 -9.79 2.21
C ILE A 668 31.83 -10.87 1.98
N PHE A 669 30.60 -10.61 2.42
CA PHE A 669 29.45 -11.51 2.23
C PHE A 669 29.20 -11.81 0.75
N LEU A 670 29.11 -10.80 -0.11
CA LEU A 670 28.87 -10.94 -1.54
C LEU A 670 30.01 -11.74 -2.22
N SER A 671 31.26 -11.51 -1.82
CA SER A 671 32.40 -12.27 -2.30
C SER A 671 32.31 -13.76 -1.93
N LYS A 672 32.00 -14.06 -0.66
CA LYS A 672 31.79 -15.44 -0.17
C LYS A 672 30.63 -16.11 -0.92
N VAL A 673 29.50 -15.43 -1.09
CA VAL A 673 28.33 -15.96 -1.84
C VAL A 673 28.69 -16.27 -3.29
N LYS A 674 29.43 -15.39 -3.98
CA LYS A 674 29.85 -15.60 -5.38
C LYS A 674 30.71 -16.87 -5.55
N SER A 675 31.40 -17.31 -4.50
CA SER A 675 32.23 -18.52 -4.53
C SER A 675 31.46 -19.82 -4.24
N LEU A 676 30.25 -19.76 -3.66
CA LEU A 676 29.48 -20.92 -3.22
C LEU A 676 29.11 -21.91 -4.34
N PRO A 677 28.70 -21.48 -5.55
CA PRO A 677 28.32 -22.42 -6.61
C PRO A 677 29.46 -23.36 -7.03
N HIS A 678 30.72 -22.96 -6.85
CA HIS A 678 31.88 -23.79 -7.16
C HIS A 678 32.22 -24.81 -6.06
N ILE A 679 31.70 -24.62 -4.85
CA ILE A 679 32.03 -25.44 -3.67
C ILE A 679 30.91 -26.45 -3.36
N LEU A 680 29.66 -26.08 -3.63
CA LEU A 680 28.47 -26.90 -3.42
C LEU A 680 28.15 -27.74 -4.67
N THR A 681 28.81 -28.89 -4.78
CA THR A 681 28.45 -29.94 -5.75
C THR A 681 27.82 -31.11 -5.00
N VAL A 682 26.60 -31.51 -5.37
CA VAL A 682 25.82 -32.53 -4.63
C VAL A 682 25.83 -33.86 -5.39
N LYS A 683 26.72 -34.78 -5.00
CA LYS A 683 26.71 -36.17 -5.48
C LYS A 683 26.56 -37.22 -4.36
N GLU A 684 26.16 -36.78 -3.18
CA GLU A 684 26.29 -37.59 -1.95
C GLU A 684 25.18 -38.63 -1.79
N LYS A 685 25.55 -39.79 -1.23
CA LYS A 685 24.68 -40.98 -1.10
C LYS A 685 24.07 -41.15 0.31
N SER A 686 24.39 -40.29 1.27
CA SER A 686 23.85 -40.32 2.65
C SER A 686 23.57 -38.90 3.16
N LEU A 687 22.71 -38.79 4.18
CA LEU A 687 22.40 -37.49 4.80
C LEU A 687 23.60 -36.89 5.52
N GLU A 688 24.46 -37.72 6.12
CA GLU A 688 25.67 -37.29 6.81
C GLU A 688 26.66 -36.60 5.86
N LEU A 689 26.94 -37.20 4.70
CA LEU A 689 27.82 -36.60 3.69
C LEU A 689 27.21 -35.34 3.08
N PHE A 690 25.90 -35.33 2.87
CA PHE A 690 25.17 -34.14 2.43
C PHE A 690 25.33 -32.99 3.43
N ALA A 691 25.21 -33.28 4.74
CA ALA A 691 25.36 -32.29 5.80
C ALA A 691 26.80 -31.75 5.90
N GLN A 692 27.80 -32.63 5.79
CA GLN A 692 29.20 -32.21 5.75
C GLN A 692 29.47 -31.24 4.59
N ARG A 693 28.79 -31.42 3.45
CA ARG A 693 28.91 -30.49 2.32
C ARG A 693 28.22 -29.16 2.55
N LEU A 694 27.08 -29.15 3.23
CA LEU A 694 26.35 -27.93 3.58
C LEU A 694 27.08 -27.06 4.61
N SER A 695 28.00 -27.63 5.41
CA SER A 695 28.79 -26.88 6.41
C SER A 695 29.65 -25.74 5.83
N VAL A 696 29.86 -25.70 4.51
CA VAL A 696 30.48 -24.54 3.84
C VAL A 696 29.65 -23.26 4.04
N LEU A 697 28.32 -23.39 4.20
CA LEU A 697 27.41 -22.26 4.40
C LEU A 697 27.59 -21.62 5.78
N ASP A 698 28.09 -22.37 6.76
CA ASP A 698 28.42 -21.85 8.10
C ASP A 698 29.58 -20.85 8.06
N LYS A 699 30.40 -20.90 7.00
CA LYS A 699 31.50 -19.94 6.77
C LYS A 699 31.03 -18.63 6.14
N VAL A 700 29.77 -18.55 5.71
CA VAL A 700 29.15 -17.35 5.14
C VAL A 700 28.55 -16.51 6.27
N GLU A 701 29.37 -15.61 6.79
CA GLU A 701 28.96 -14.62 7.79
C GLU A 701 27.92 -13.66 7.21
N ILE A 702 26.89 -13.39 8.01
CA ILE A 702 25.78 -12.55 7.60
C ILE A 702 25.96 -11.16 8.18
N PRO A 703 25.97 -10.13 7.33
CA PRO A 703 26.31 -8.76 7.72
C PRO A 703 25.16 -7.98 8.39
N PHE A 704 24.02 -8.62 8.70
CA PHE A 704 22.78 -7.97 9.16
C PHE A 704 22.38 -8.35 10.60
N GLN A 705 23.35 -8.54 11.50
CA GLN A 705 23.07 -9.06 12.86
C GLN A 705 22.12 -8.18 13.70
N GLU A 706 21.97 -6.90 13.37
CA GLU A 706 21.11 -5.94 14.09
C GLU A 706 19.78 -5.65 13.41
N ILE A 707 19.29 -6.54 12.53
CA ILE A 707 18.08 -6.28 11.73
C ILE A 707 16.82 -6.03 12.56
N ASP A 708 16.67 -6.68 13.72
CA ASP A 708 15.53 -6.46 14.62
C ASP A 708 15.55 -5.06 15.25
N SER A 709 16.75 -4.55 15.57
CA SER A 709 16.96 -3.18 16.02
C SER A 709 16.59 -2.19 14.92
N ILE A 710 16.97 -2.48 13.66
CA ILE A 710 16.62 -1.65 12.50
C ILE A 710 15.11 -1.60 12.27
N ILE A 711 14.42 -2.74 12.37
CA ILE A 711 12.95 -2.82 12.23
C ILE A 711 12.26 -2.01 13.33
N THR A 712 12.70 -2.18 14.58
CA THR A 712 12.15 -1.43 15.73
C THR A 712 12.30 0.07 15.54
N VAL A 713 13.46 0.52 15.05
CA VAL A 713 13.70 1.94 14.75
C VAL A 713 12.77 2.41 13.61
N LEU A 714 12.63 1.63 12.54
CA LEU A 714 11.75 1.96 11.43
C LEU A 714 10.27 2.10 11.85
N ASP A 715 9.78 1.19 12.71
CA ASP A 715 8.41 1.26 13.23
C ASP A 715 8.18 2.51 14.08
N ARG A 716 9.16 2.94 14.86
CA ARG A 716 9.09 4.21 15.59
C ARG A 716 9.15 5.41 14.66
N VAL A 717 9.97 5.38 13.62
CA VAL A 717 10.07 6.47 12.63
C VAL A 717 8.75 6.66 11.89
N LYS A 718 8.00 5.59 11.60
CA LYS A 718 6.66 5.67 11.02
C LYS A 718 5.65 6.47 11.87
N LEU A 719 5.91 6.61 13.17
CA LEU A 719 5.09 7.38 14.11
C LEU A 719 5.51 8.86 14.22
N THR A 720 6.52 9.28 13.46
CA THR A 720 7.04 10.67 13.47
C THR A 720 6.51 11.50 12.30
N SER A 721 6.86 12.78 12.25
CA SER A 721 6.47 13.70 11.19
C SER A 721 6.91 13.25 9.78
N ILE A 722 7.99 12.47 9.67
CA ILE A 722 8.47 11.90 8.40
C ILE A 722 7.92 10.50 8.10
N GLY A 723 7.00 9.97 8.91
CA GLY A 723 6.57 8.58 8.84
C GLY A 723 5.94 8.12 7.52
N LYS A 724 5.55 9.06 6.64
CA LYS A 724 5.03 8.80 5.28
C LYS A 724 6.01 9.22 4.17
N SER A 725 7.25 9.56 4.51
CA SER A 725 8.23 10.01 3.53
C SER A 725 8.65 8.87 2.59
N GLN A 726 9.16 9.25 1.43
CA GLN A 726 9.63 8.29 0.44
C GLN A 726 10.77 7.42 1.01
N GLU A 727 11.64 8.01 1.81
CA GLU A 727 12.77 7.33 2.45
C GLU A 727 12.30 6.25 3.44
N VAL A 728 11.23 6.50 4.21
CA VAL A 728 10.62 5.50 5.10
C VAL A 728 10.00 4.36 4.29
N LEU A 729 9.28 4.68 3.21
CA LEU A 729 8.66 3.68 2.33
C LEU A 729 9.71 2.81 1.62
N GLU A 730 10.81 3.42 1.17
CA GLU A 730 11.90 2.73 0.49
C GLU A 730 12.74 1.87 1.44
N ALA A 731 12.93 2.31 2.68
CA ALA A 731 13.55 1.50 3.73
C ALA A 731 12.69 0.29 4.10
N GLU A 732 11.36 0.48 4.23
CA GLU A 732 10.41 -0.60 4.47
C GLU A 732 10.42 -1.65 3.36
N LYS A 733 10.42 -1.21 2.10
CA LYS A 733 10.56 -2.12 0.94
C LYS A 733 11.88 -2.90 0.99
N SER A 734 12.99 -2.25 1.34
CA SER A 734 14.29 -2.91 1.45
C SER A 734 14.33 -3.94 2.58
N ILE A 735 13.73 -3.65 3.74
CA ILE A 735 13.57 -4.62 4.84
C ILE A 735 12.73 -5.81 4.39
N GLU A 736 11.61 -5.59 3.69
CA GLU A 736 10.74 -6.69 3.26
C GLU A 736 11.45 -7.64 2.27
N VAL A 737 12.29 -7.10 1.39
CA VAL A 737 13.13 -7.92 0.49
C VAL A 737 14.19 -8.71 1.26
N LEU A 738 14.73 -8.14 2.33
CA LEU A 738 15.78 -8.74 3.15
C LEU A 738 15.27 -9.48 4.39
N ARG A 739 13.96 -9.56 4.61
CA ARG A 739 13.35 -10.28 5.73
C ARG A 739 13.79 -11.74 5.79
N ARG A 740 14.11 -12.34 4.64
CA ARG A 740 14.66 -13.70 4.51
C ARG A 740 16.10 -13.87 5.05
N VAL A 741 16.80 -12.77 5.30
CA VAL A 741 18.12 -12.77 5.94
C VAL A 741 18.02 -13.13 7.43
N GLN A 742 16.92 -12.78 8.12
CA GLN A 742 16.70 -13.14 9.53
C GLN A 742 16.82 -14.65 9.74
N CYS A 743 16.17 -15.44 8.88
CA CYS A 743 16.29 -16.91 8.89
C CYS A 743 17.73 -17.40 8.81
N SER A 744 18.57 -16.66 8.10
CA SER A 744 19.96 -17.04 7.86
C SER A 744 20.84 -16.75 9.09
N LEU A 745 20.44 -15.80 9.95
CA LEU A 745 21.11 -15.50 11.23
C LEU A 745 20.82 -16.56 12.29
N LEU A 746 19.71 -17.29 12.16
CA LEU A 746 19.25 -18.32 13.09
C LEU A 746 19.83 -19.72 12.80
N ARG A 747 20.70 -19.83 11.79
CA ARG A 747 21.43 -21.06 11.46
C ARG A 747 22.39 -21.42 12.59
N GLN A 748 22.35 -22.68 13.01
CA GLN A 748 23.25 -23.27 13.99
C GLN A 748 24.16 -24.31 13.31
N SER A 749 25.39 -24.46 13.80
CA SER A 749 26.39 -25.42 13.29
C SER A 749 26.05 -26.90 13.58
N SER A 750 24.85 -27.20 14.08
CA SER A 750 24.40 -28.53 14.50
C SER A 750 23.76 -29.37 13.37
N LEU A 751 23.57 -28.83 12.16
CA LEU A 751 22.90 -29.55 11.06
C LEU A 751 23.58 -30.90 10.74
N SER A 752 24.92 -30.96 10.80
CA SER A 752 25.67 -32.20 10.57
C SER A 752 25.29 -33.30 11.55
N GLU A 753 25.15 -32.95 12.83
CA GLU A 753 24.71 -33.86 13.87
C GLU A 753 23.25 -34.27 13.68
N LEU A 754 22.36 -33.30 13.44
CA LEU A 754 20.93 -33.52 13.23
C LEU A 754 20.65 -34.46 12.04
N LEU A 755 21.32 -34.23 10.91
CA LEU A 755 21.19 -35.08 9.72
C LEU A 755 21.86 -36.45 9.91
N GLY A 756 22.93 -36.55 10.70
CA GLY A 756 23.53 -37.84 11.08
C GLY A 756 22.61 -38.70 11.96
N GLN A 757 21.91 -38.07 12.92
CA GLN A 757 20.87 -38.72 13.73
C GLN A 757 19.71 -39.22 12.85
N ALA A 758 19.24 -38.38 11.92
CA ALA A 758 18.25 -38.75 10.93
C ALA A 758 18.69 -39.92 10.03
N ASP A 759 19.94 -39.92 9.56
CA ASP A 759 20.50 -40.99 8.73
C ASP A 759 20.48 -42.34 9.48
N THR A 760 20.94 -42.34 10.72
CA THR A 760 20.92 -43.50 11.62
C THR A 760 19.49 -43.97 11.88
N PHE A 761 18.58 -43.03 12.13
CA PHE A 761 17.18 -43.30 12.34
C PHE A 761 16.54 -43.99 11.14
N PHE A 762 16.71 -43.45 9.92
CA PHE A 762 16.12 -44.03 8.71
C PHE A 762 16.70 -45.40 8.37
N LYS A 763 17.99 -45.63 8.65
CA LYS A 763 18.63 -46.95 8.59
C LYS A 763 18.02 -47.91 9.63
N SER A 764 17.72 -47.43 10.84
CA SER A 764 17.14 -48.25 11.92
C SER A 764 15.63 -48.53 11.77
N LEU A 765 14.88 -47.65 11.09
CA LEU A 765 13.45 -47.82 10.81
C LEU A 765 13.19 -49.09 9.96
N PHE A 766 14.26 -49.58 9.30
CA PHE A 766 14.33 -50.78 8.49
C PHE A 766 15.70 -51.44 8.62
N PRO A 767 15.91 -52.31 9.63
CA PRO A 767 17.02 -53.23 9.53
C PRO A 767 16.89 -53.96 8.18
N GLU A 768 17.97 -53.99 7.38
CA GLU A 768 18.06 -54.95 6.30
C GLU A 768 17.60 -56.30 6.88
N PRO A 769 16.78 -57.10 6.18
CA PRO A 769 16.68 -58.50 6.57
C PRO A 769 18.14 -58.97 6.57
N ARG A 770 18.69 -59.26 7.77
CA ARG A 770 20.08 -59.70 7.94
C ARG A 770 20.31 -60.65 6.80
N LYS A 771 21.16 -60.29 5.82
CA LYS A 771 21.38 -61.16 4.66
C LYS A 771 21.60 -62.52 5.28
N LEU A 772 20.72 -63.49 4.98
CA LEU A 772 20.83 -64.89 5.37
C LEU A 772 22.05 -65.51 4.66
N ARG A 773 23.17 -64.78 4.60
CA ARG A 773 24.45 -65.20 4.07
C ARG A 773 24.96 -66.38 4.89
N THR A 774 24.61 -66.45 6.18
CA THR A 774 24.89 -67.60 7.03
C THR A 774 24.06 -68.83 6.70
N LYS A 775 22.78 -68.72 6.31
CA LYS A 775 21.99 -69.93 5.94
C LYS A 775 22.38 -70.48 4.58
N TRP A 776 22.61 -69.64 3.57
CA TRP A 776 23.02 -70.13 2.25
C TRP A 776 24.45 -70.68 2.25
N THR A 777 25.38 -70.13 3.04
CA THR A 777 26.71 -70.75 3.18
C THR A 777 26.64 -72.06 3.96
N THR A 778 25.80 -72.20 5.01
CA THR A 778 25.60 -73.51 5.66
C THR A 778 24.83 -74.51 4.80
N ILE A 779 23.87 -74.06 3.98
CA ILE A 779 23.14 -74.93 3.04
C ILE A 779 24.07 -75.37 1.91
N SER A 780 24.90 -74.46 1.36
CA SER A 780 25.94 -74.82 0.40
C SER A 780 27.02 -75.70 1.02
N LEU A 781 27.46 -75.45 2.27
CA LEU A 781 28.42 -76.34 2.95
C LEU A 781 27.79 -77.71 3.19
N ALA A 782 26.52 -77.77 3.58
CA ALA A 782 25.78 -79.02 3.77
C ALA A 782 25.66 -79.77 2.42
N PHE A 783 25.32 -79.09 1.32
CA PHE A 783 25.28 -79.69 -0.01
C PHE A 783 26.66 -80.16 -0.49
N ILE A 784 27.72 -79.38 -0.26
CA ILE A 784 29.10 -79.75 -0.61
C ILE A 784 29.56 -80.94 0.23
N SER A 785 29.23 -80.97 1.53
CA SER A 785 29.54 -82.09 2.42
C SER A 785 28.77 -83.35 2.03
N LEU A 786 27.51 -83.23 1.63
CA LEU A 786 26.70 -84.35 1.15
C LEU A 786 27.20 -84.86 -0.20
N ALA A 787 27.56 -83.96 -1.11
CA ALA A 787 28.12 -84.30 -2.42
C ALA A 787 29.49 -84.98 -2.28
N THR A 788 30.34 -84.53 -1.34
CA THR A 788 31.62 -85.18 -1.05
C THR A 788 31.46 -86.54 -0.38
N ILE A 789 30.49 -86.71 0.53
CA ILE A 789 30.15 -88.03 1.09
C ILE A 789 29.68 -88.98 -0.02
N ILE A 790 28.80 -88.52 -0.91
CA ILE A 790 28.32 -89.33 -2.06
C ILE A 790 29.48 -89.66 -3.00
N LEU A 791 30.37 -88.70 -3.29
CA LEU A 791 31.54 -88.92 -4.12
C LEU A 791 32.47 -89.97 -3.50
N VAL A 792 32.72 -89.89 -2.19
CA VAL A 792 33.55 -90.87 -1.45
C VAL A 792 32.87 -92.24 -1.45
N LEU A 793 31.56 -92.33 -1.26
CA LEU A 793 30.82 -93.59 -1.33
C LEU A 793 30.88 -94.21 -2.74
N LEU A 794 30.77 -93.39 -3.79
CA LEU A 794 30.92 -93.83 -5.18
C LEU A 794 32.36 -94.28 -5.48
N LEU A 795 33.37 -93.57 -4.95
CA LEU A 795 34.78 -93.95 -5.08
C LEU A 795 35.09 -95.24 -4.33
N CYS A 796 34.57 -95.40 -3.11
CA CYS A 796 34.67 -96.64 -2.34
C CYS A 796 33.94 -97.80 -3.04
N SER A 797 32.77 -97.56 -3.64
CA SER A 797 32.06 -98.56 -4.44
C SER A 797 32.84 -98.94 -5.70
N PHE A 798 33.43 -97.97 -6.40
CA PHE A 798 34.25 -98.18 -7.59
C PHE A 798 35.56 -98.92 -7.28
N LEU A 799 36.23 -98.56 -6.18
CA LEU A 799 37.41 -99.27 -5.69
C LEU A 799 37.06 -100.68 -5.24
N ARG A 800 35.88 -100.90 -4.65
CA ARG A 800 35.38 -102.23 -4.28
C ARG A 800 35.08 -103.09 -5.50
N THR A 801 34.51 -102.53 -6.57
CA THR A 801 34.30 -103.25 -7.84
C THR A 801 35.64 -103.54 -8.54
N LYS A 802 36.59 -102.60 -8.53
CA LYS A 802 37.94 -102.80 -9.10
C LYS A 802 38.74 -103.85 -8.34
N ASN A 803 38.66 -103.86 -7.00
CA ASN A 803 39.32 -104.86 -6.15
C ASN A 803 38.66 -106.25 -6.27
N MET A 804 37.36 -106.32 -6.63
CA MET A 804 36.70 -107.58 -7.01
C MET A 804 37.08 -108.05 -8.43
N GLU A 805 37.37 -107.13 -9.35
CA GLU A 805 37.88 -107.44 -10.69
C GLU A 805 39.35 -107.91 -10.63
N ASP A 806 40.20 -107.25 -9.85
CA ASP A 806 41.59 -107.68 -9.63
C ASP A 806 41.66 -109.03 -8.90
N LYS A 807 40.72 -109.34 -7.98
CA LYS A 807 40.57 -110.67 -7.38
C LYS A 807 40.09 -111.75 -8.37
N ARG A 808 39.32 -111.39 -9.40
CA ARG A 808 38.95 -112.34 -10.48
C ARG A 808 40.09 -112.57 -11.47
N VAL A 809 41.00 -111.62 -11.64
CA VAL A 809 42.20 -111.78 -12.47
C VAL A 809 43.32 -112.53 -11.74
N THR A 810 43.42 -112.42 -10.41
CA THR A 810 44.40 -113.15 -9.59
C THR A 810 43.96 -114.55 -9.13
N ALA A 811 42.67 -114.89 -9.17
CA ALA A 811 42.17 -116.25 -8.89
C ALA A 811 42.27 -117.25 -10.07
N GLY A 812 42.70 -116.80 -11.26
CA GLY A 812 42.80 -117.63 -12.48
C GLY A 812 44.19 -118.20 -12.79
N LYS A 813 45.22 -117.92 -11.97
CA LYS A 813 46.60 -118.39 -12.20
C LYS A 813 47.29 -118.82 -10.90
N SER A 814 46.98 -120.02 -10.39
CA SER A 814 47.94 -120.85 -9.66
C SER A 814 47.43 -122.30 -9.42
N VAL A 815 48.04 -123.23 -10.18
CA VAL A 815 48.55 -124.58 -9.79
C VAL A 815 47.51 -125.65 -9.37
N VAL A 816 47.14 -126.66 -10.19
CA VAL A 816 47.85 -127.85 -10.75
C VAL A 816 47.91 -129.08 -9.80
N LYS A 817 47.21 -130.17 -10.21
CA LYS A 817 47.39 -131.64 -9.98
C LYS A 817 47.37 -132.15 -8.51
N GLY A 818 46.78 -133.27 -8.10
CA GLY A 818 46.27 -134.53 -8.70
C GLY A 818 46.43 -135.61 -7.58
N LYS A 819 45.52 -136.55 -7.29
CA LYS A 819 45.30 -137.89 -7.91
C LYS A 819 44.41 -138.72 -6.96
N GLY A 820 43.65 -139.71 -7.48
CA GLY A 820 43.48 -141.00 -6.80
C GLY A 820 42.12 -141.71 -6.79
N LYS A 821 41.59 -142.15 -7.95
CA LYS A 821 41.31 -143.56 -8.27
C LYS A 821 41.04 -143.71 -9.76
#